data_AF-E4PF31-F1
#
_entry.id   AF-E4PF31-F1
#
_cell.length_a   1.000
_cell.length_b   1.000
_cell.length_c   1.000
_cell.angle_alpha   90.00
_cell.angle_beta   90.00
_cell.angle_gamma   90.00
#
_symmetry.space_group_name_H-M   'P 1'
#
loop_
_entity.id
_entity.type
_entity.pdbx_description
1 polymer ?
#
loop_
_entity_poly.entity_id
_entity_poly.type
_entity_poly.pdbx_seq_one_letter_code
_entity_poly.pdbx_strand_id
1 'polypeptide(L)'
;MAYVERALLFDENTGALVEDNLADPSAFRPGARLFLKASATADAETRDIASRAFAGPQFLDDNGQLRYDVKDLHVSHDGSRLLFAMRAPEIEDADDEDQPTWNIWEYDVSTDILRRIIDSDVTAGAGQDVAPAYLPDGRIVFSSTRQRISKAVLLDEGKPQYSGLDEEGDSPGFVLHVMDDDGQNIEQITFNQSHDLDPMVADDGTIVFSRWDNAGQTRNNGVNLYRVNPDGTGLSYLFGRHSHDSVPEANDIQYLQPRKSDSGNLLVQLRPFETDDYASVLAEVDVDQFVEANLRLDGTEGSGQRSLVPGVGLDGQLSLKGSYASVSPLLDGTNRYLVSWTPCRLRETATDRIVNCTEDRLQSEDYQPAEPVYGLWLLDINSETQRPVVPPVEGVQFDEAVLMKERPLEGFIPESQFTGDEGALGDAGYGVLHIRSVYDIDGVDTTPTGIAAMADPLQTPPEDRPARFLRLEKPVAIPDENVRDFDNSAFGRSRAQLMREILGYVPIEPDGSVKVAVPANVAFAISILDEKGQRVGGAMGNRHQNWLTVRPGETLECSGCHNPNSPTPHGRPDAGPASVWGGAATTSLPFPNTDPALFADMGETMAQVFARINEIRRPTPDVIYADEWSGDAVDPKPDSFAYAYADLQTPPPISGVCATDWAPNCRIVINYEQHIHPLWSVNREVLDPDTMAVVDDYTCTSCHTDTDAADAQQVPAGQLDLGDGPSPDEPLHFNAYRELLFPDSEQELVNGALIDVLVDSGEVLRDEEGNPILDANGDEQPILVTVPVQASMSVNGARASRFFDVFADDGSHRDFLSPAELRLIAEWLDIGGQYFNNPFDAPED
;
A
#
# COMPACT_ATOMS: atom_id res chain seq x y z
N MET A 1 -30.60 15.19 17.82
CA MET A 1 -29.25 14.61 17.69
C MET A 1 -29.37 13.10 17.75
N ALA A 2 -28.49 12.38 17.07
CA ALA A 2 -28.39 10.92 17.17
C ALA A 2 -27.05 10.54 17.81
N TYR A 3 -26.99 9.43 18.53
CA TYR A 3 -25.74 8.93 19.10
C TYR A 3 -25.75 7.41 19.26
N VAL A 4 -24.56 6.82 19.19
CA VAL A 4 -24.31 5.41 19.49
C VAL A 4 -23.89 5.28 20.96
N GLU A 5 -24.55 4.38 21.67
CA GLU A 5 -24.20 3.96 23.02
C GLU A 5 -23.79 2.49 22.96
N ARG A 6 -22.69 2.13 23.61
CA ARG A 6 -22.15 0.77 23.61
C ARG A 6 -21.67 0.37 25.00
N ALA A 7 -21.82 -0.90 25.34
CA ALA A 7 -21.12 -1.46 26.49
C ALA A 7 -19.61 -1.56 26.22
N LEU A 8 -18.80 -1.20 27.21
CA LEU A 8 -17.37 -1.54 27.22
C LEU A 8 -17.24 -3.06 27.34
N LEU A 9 -16.40 -3.65 26.48
CA LEU A 9 -16.13 -5.08 26.48
C LEU A 9 -14.84 -5.33 27.26
N PHE A 10 -14.85 -6.37 28.10
CA PHE A 10 -13.70 -6.76 28.91
C PHE A 10 -13.36 -8.21 28.63
N ASP A 11 -12.08 -8.52 28.50
CA ASP A 11 -11.61 -9.89 28.34
C ASP A 11 -11.89 -10.68 29.62
N GLU A 12 -12.53 -11.84 29.49
CA GLU A 12 -13.01 -12.63 30.63
C GLU A 12 -11.87 -13.24 31.47
N ASN A 13 -10.68 -13.41 30.89
CA ASN A 13 -9.54 -14.06 31.53
C ASN A 13 -8.67 -13.06 32.30
N THR A 14 -8.51 -11.86 31.74
CA THR A 14 -7.60 -10.81 32.24
C THR A 14 -8.35 -9.70 32.96
N GLY A 15 -9.63 -9.49 32.63
CA GLY A 15 -10.43 -8.35 33.09
C GLY A 15 -9.99 -7.02 32.46
N ALA A 16 -9.09 -7.04 31.47
CA ALA A 16 -8.68 -5.86 30.72
C ALA A 16 -9.77 -5.43 29.73
N LEU A 17 -9.76 -4.16 29.35
CA LEU A 17 -10.65 -3.69 28.28
C LEU A 17 -10.24 -4.36 26.97
N VAL A 18 -11.21 -4.77 26.16
CA VAL A 18 -10.93 -5.30 24.83
C VAL A 18 -10.43 -4.15 23.97
N GLU A 19 -9.25 -4.36 23.41
CA GLU A 19 -8.54 -3.47 22.51
C GLU A 19 -9.38 -3.14 21.26
N ASP A 20 -9.23 -1.91 20.78
CA ASP A 20 -9.85 -1.42 19.55
C ASP A 20 -8.79 -1.30 18.46
N ASN A 21 -8.94 -2.07 17.38
CA ASN A 21 -8.00 -2.07 16.28
C ASN A 21 -8.65 -1.47 15.02
N LEU A 22 -8.18 -0.29 14.62
CA LEU A 22 -8.68 0.39 13.42
C LEU A 22 -8.14 -0.18 12.11
N ALA A 23 -7.18 -1.10 12.17
CA ALA A 23 -6.77 -1.93 11.04
C ALA A 23 -7.75 -3.09 10.77
N ASP A 24 -8.75 -3.34 11.64
CA ASP A 24 -9.90 -4.22 11.35
C ASP A 24 -11.21 -3.42 11.28
N PRO A 25 -11.56 -2.85 10.11
CA PRO A 25 -12.81 -2.12 9.95
C PRO A 25 -14.06 -3.03 10.03
N SER A 26 -13.90 -4.35 10.00
CA SER A 26 -14.99 -5.32 10.09
C SER A 26 -15.32 -5.73 11.53
N ALA A 27 -14.47 -5.37 12.49
CA ALA A 27 -14.59 -5.70 13.91
C ALA A 27 -16.02 -5.50 14.43
N PHE A 28 -16.54 -6.53 15.10
CA PHE A 28 -17.88 -6.54 15.66
C PHE A 28 -17.82 -6.45 17.19
N ARG A 29 -18.50 -5.44 17.75
CA ARG A 29 -18.53 -5.16 19.18
C ARG A 29 -19.97 -5.29 19.70
N PRO A 30 -20.46 -6.50 20.05
CA PRO A 30 -21.88 -6.76 20.28
C PRO A 30 -22.51 -5.93 21.40
N GLY A 31 -23.65 -5.28 21.13
CA GLY A 31 -24.49 -4.63 22.14
C GLY A 31 -24.65 -3.11 22.00
N ALA A 32 -24.28 -2.53 20.86
CA ALA A 32 -24.52 -1.13 20.60
C ALA A 32 -26.02 -0.80 20.44
N ARG A 33 -26.36 0.47 20.70
CA ARG A 33 -27.70 1.04 20.55
C ARG A 33 -27.61 2.40 19.87
N LEU A 34 -28.48 2.63 18.90
CA LEU A 34 -28.60 3.93 18.22
C LEU A 34 -29.82 4.67 18.76
N PHE A 35 -29.54 5.82 19.37
CA PHE A 35 -30.55 6.64 20.01
C PHE A 35 -30.77 7.96 19.28
N LEU A 36 -32.02 8.37 19.18
CA LEU A 36 -32.41 9.72 18.78
C LEU A 36 -32.83 10.51 20.03
N LYS A 37 -32.17 11.65 20.27
CA LYS A 37 -32.45 12.58 21.37
C LYS A 37 -32.96 13.91 20.84
N ALA A 38 -34.06 14.40 21.43
CA ALA A 38 -34.78 15.58 20.95
C ALA A 38 -33.92 16.87 20.95
N SER A 39 -32.98 17.01 21.89
CA SER A 39 -32.00 18.10 21.94
C SER A 39 -30.73 17.69 22.70
N ALA A 40 -29.65 18.45 22.55
CA ALA A 40 -28.38 18.24 23.25
C ALA A 40 -28.41 18.67 24.74
N THR A 41 -29.57 18.58 25.39
CA THR A 41 -29.76 18.89 26.82
C THR A 41 -29.92 17.59 27.60
N ALA A 42 -29.30 17.46 28.77
CA ALA A 42 -29.33 16.25 29.58
C ALA A 42 -30.74 15.64 29.75
N ASP A 43 -31.74 16.47 30.06
CA ASP A 43 -33.11 16.03 30.35
C ASP A 43 -34.00 15.76 29.11
N ALA A 44 -33.47 15.89 27.89
CA ALA A 44 -34.29 15.67 26.69
C ALA A 44 -34.66 14.18 26.53
N GLU A 45 -35.86 13.92 26.01
CA GLU A 45 -36.31 12.56 25.70
C GLU A 45 -35.40 11.91 24.66
N THR A 46 -35.10 10.63 24.91
CA THR A 46 -34.28 9.76 24.08
C THR A 46 -35.13 8.57 23.64
N ARG A 47 -34.99 8.16 22.38
CA ARG A 47 -35.68 6.99 21.80
C ARG A 47 -34.69 6.09 21.06
N ASP A 48 -34.74 4.79 21.32
CA ASP A 48 -34.05 3.78 20.52
C ASP A 48 -34.72 3.66 19.15
N ILE A 49 -33.94 3.87 18.08
CA ILE A 49 -34.44 3.84 16.71
C ILE A 49 -34.04 2.59 15.92
N ALA A 50 -33.05 1.83 16.39
CA ALA A 50 -32.43 0.75 15.63
C ALA A 50 -32.79 -0.66 16.11
N SER A 51 -33.01 -0.87 17.42
CA SER A 51 -33.29 -2.21 17.97
C SER A 51 -34.49 -2.91 17.33
N ARG A 52 -35.44 -2.14 16.79
CA ARG A 52 -36.62 -2.65 16.08
C ARG A 52 -36.31 -3.44 14.81
N ALA A 53 -35.11 -3.28 14.23
CA ALA A 53 -34.66 -4.08 13.09
C ALA A 53 -34.52 -5.58 13.44
N PHE A 54 -34.25 -5.88 14.71
CA PHE A 54 -33.91 -7.22 15.20
C PHE A 54 -34.84 -7.69 16.32
N ALA A 55 -36.15 -7.38 16.22
CA ALA A 55 -37.12 -7.68 17.27
C ALA A 55 -37.52 -9.17 17.39
N GLY A 56 -37.00 -10.03 16.52
CA GLY A 56 -37.28 -11.46 16.51
C GLY A 56 -36.49 -12.23 17.59
N PRO A 57 -37.04 -13.34 18.14
CA PRO A 57 -36.36 -14.13 19.17
C PRO A 57 -35.04 -14.75 18.71
N GLN A 58 -34.84 -14.93 17.40
CA GLN A 58 -33.60 -15.46 16.82
C GLN A 58 -32.40 -14.50 16.92
N PHE A 59 -32.64 -13.23 17.28
CA PHE A 59 -31.59 -12.22 17.43
C PHE A 59 -31.22 -11.99 18.90
N LEU A 60 -31.80 -12.77 19.81
CA LEU A 60 -31.51 -12.71 21.23
C LEU A 60 -30.49 -13.80 21.56
N ASP A 61 -29.49 -13.44 22.37
CA ASP A 61 -28.59 -14.43 22.96
C ASP A 61 -29.32 -15.30 24.00
N ASP A 62 -28.60 -16.28 24.56
CA ASP A 62 -29.10 -17.19 25.60
C ASP A 62 -29.68 -16.48 26.84
N ASN A 63 -29.26 -15.25 27.10
CA ASN A 63 -29.74 -14.42 28.21
C ASN A 63 -30.97 -13.57 27.81
N GLY A 64 -31.45 -13.70 26.57
CA GLY A 64 -32.53 -12.91 26.01
C GLY A 64 -32.11 -11.48 25.66
N GLN A 65 -30.81 -11.21 25.51
CA GLN A 65 -30.28 -9.89 25.19
C GLN A 65 -30.07 -9.73 23.68
N LEU A 66 -30.45 -8.57 23.16
CA LEU A 66 -30.24 -8.23 21.77
C LEU A 66 -28.83 -7.62 21.59
N ARG A 67 -27.98 -8.27 20.79
CA ARG A 67 -26.53 -7.98 20.71
C ARG A 67 -26.05 -7.52 19.32
N TYR A 68 -26.85 -6.71 18.61
CA TYR A 68 -26.44 -6.13 17.33
C TYR A 68 -25.38 -5.03 17.52
N ASP A 69 -24.81 -4.55 16.42
CA ASP A 69 -23.83 -3.46 16.41
C ASP A 69 -24.19 -2.38 15.37
N VAL A 70 -23.84 -1.12 15.66
CA VAL A 70 -24.08 0.07 14.84
C VAL A 70 -22.92 1.06 14.97
N LYS A 71 -22.48 1.65 13.86
CA LYS A 71 -21.44 2.68 13.78
C LYS A 71 -21.59 3.59 12.56
N ASP A 72 -20.71 4.59 12.45
CA ASP A 72 -20.51 5.47 11.30
C ASP A 72 -21.74 6.28 10.86
N LEU A 73 -22.19 7.18 11.74
CA LEU A 73 -23.36 8.03 11.53
C LEU A 73 -23.07 9.15 10.50
N HIS A 74 -23.99 9.33 9.55
CA HIS A 74 -23.96 10.45 8.62
C HIS A 74 -25.35 11.03 8.33
N VAL A 75 -25.48 12.35 8.46
CA VAL A 75 -26.78 13.05 8.36
C VAL A 75 -27.01 13.56 6.93
N SER A 76 -28.23 13.45 6.42
CA SER A 76 -28.62 14.06 5.14
C SER A 76 -28.54 15.58 5.17
N HIS A 77 -28.43 16.21 4.00
CA HIS A 77 -28.27 17.67 3.89
C HIS A 77 -29.44 18.45 4.48
N ASP A 78 -30.66 17.93 4.38
CA ASP A 78 -31.86 18.52 4.98
C ASP A 78 -32.03 18.22 6.48
N GLY A 79 -31.14 17.40 7.06
CA GLY A 79 -31.19 16.99 8.46
C GLY A 79 -32.31 16.01 8.81
N SER A 80 -33.05 15.48 7.83
CA SER A 80 -34.23 14.64 8.06
C SER A 80 -33.93 13.15 8.11
N ARG A 81 -32.79 12.72 7.54
CA ARG A 81 -32.39 11.31 7.40
C ARG A 81 -30.99 11.07 7.97
N LEU A 82 -30.76 9.83 8.42
CA LEU A 82 -29.52 9.39 9.05
C LEU A 82 -29.06 8.08 8.40
N LEU A 83 -27.89 8.07 7.77
CA LEU A 83 -27.17 6.87 7.36
C LEU A 83 -26.30 6.35 8.50
N PHE A 84 -26.09 5.04 8.51
CA PHE A 84 -25.18 4.35 9.42
C PHE A 84 -24.91 2.92 8.94
N ALA A 85 -23.82 2.34 9.42
CA ALA A 85 -23.54 0.91 9.28
C ALA A 85 -24.16 0.15 10.46
N MET A 86 -24.84 -0.96 10.20
CA MET A 86 -25.42 -1.81 11.26
C MET A 86 -25.29 -3.28 10.88
N ARG A 87 -24.81 -4.09 11.83
CA ARG A 87 -24.61 -5.53 11.71
C ARG A 87 -25.54 -6.26 12.67
N ALA A 88 -26.17 -7.34 12.20
CA ALA A 88 -27.02 -8.19 13.04
C ALA A 88 -26.19 -8.90 14.13
N PRO A 89 -26.81 -9.40 15.21
CA PRO A 89 -26.11 -10.25 16.18
C PRO A 89 -25.46 -11.45 15.51
N GLU A 90 -24.35 -11.92 16.07
CA GLU A 90 -23.72 -13.18 15.66
C GLU A 90 -24.68 -14.36 15.74
N ILE A 91 -24.49 -15.30 14.83
CA ILE A 91 -25.20 -16.57 14.83
C ILE A 91 -24.33 -17.56 15.60
N GLU A 92 -24.84 -18.08 16.70
CA GLU A 92 -24.14 -19.09 17.51
C GLU A 92 -23.85 -20.34 16.67
N ASP A 93 -22.65 -20.88 16.83
CA ASP A 93 -22.14 -22.07 16.12
C ASP A 93 -22.11 -21.98 14.58
N ALA A 94 -22.29 -20.78 14.00
CA ALA A 94 -22.13 -20.58 12.56
C ALA A 94 -20.66 -20.31 12.19
N ASP A 95 -20.24 -20.88 11.06
CA ASP A 95 -18.94 -20.60 10.46
C ASP A 95 -18.86 -19.11 10.05
N ASP A 96 -17.64 -18.56 9.97
CA ASP A 96 -17.43 -17.12 9.75
C ASP A 96 -18.07 -16.60 8.44
N GLU A 97 -18.12 -17.44 7.41
CA GLU A 97 -18.79 -17.18 6.13
C GLU A 97 -20.32 -17.08 6.21
N ASP A 98 -20.92 -17.71 7.23
CA ASP A 98 -22.36 -17.68 7.49
C ASP A 98 -22.73 -16.52 8.46
N GLN A 99 -21.74 -15.88 9.08
CA GLN A 99 -21.98 -14.77 9.97
C GLN A 99 -22.56 -13.55 9.22
N PRO A 100 -23.44 -12.76 9.86
CA PRO A 100 -23.97 -11.55 9.23
C PRO A 100 -22.86 -10.55 8.86
N THR A 101 -23.10 -9.76 7.81
CA THR A 101 -22.20 -8.67 7.41
C THR A 101 -22.69 -7.30 7.90
N TRP A 102 -21.77 -6.35 7.96
CA TRP A 102 -22.08 -4.92 8.06
C TRP A 102 -22.84 -4.45 6.83
N ASN A 103 -23.92 -3.70 7.07
CA ASN A 103 -24.82 -3.21 6.04
C ASN A 103 -25.12 -1.73 6.22
N ILE A 104 -25.41 -1.02 5.13
CA ILE A 104 -25.84 0.38 5.18
C ILE A 104 -27.34 0.48 5.44
N TRP A 105 -27.71 1.28 6.44
CA TRP A 105 -29.09 1.56 6.84
C TRP A 105 -29.38 3.05 6.79
N GLU A 106 -30.65 3.38 6.62
CA GLU A 106 -31.16 4.74 6.65
C GLU A 106 -32.35 4.82 7.61
N TYR A 107 -32.35 5.85 8.45
CA TYR A 107 -33.48 6.23 9.29
C TYR A 107 -34.03 7.60 8.89
N ASP A 108 -35.31 7.66 8.53
CA ASP A 108 -36.05 8.90 8.26
C ASP A 108 -36.83 9.32 9.51
N VAL A 109 -36.48 10.50 10.03
CA VAL A 109 -37.10 11.07 11.25
C VAL A 109 -38.54 11.49 11.01
N SER A 110 -38.85 11.95 9.80
CA SER A 110 -40.16 12.52 9.45
C SER A 110 -41.24 11.45 9.29
N THR A 111 -40.87 10.29 8.71
CA THR A 111 -41.78 9.17 8.50
C THR A 111 -41.64 8.06 9.55
N ASP A 112 -40.63 8.17 10.42
CA ASP A 112 -40.24 7.14 11.39
C ASP A 112 -39.90 5.78 10.74
N ILE A 113 -39.31 5.81 9.55
CA ILE A 113 -38.97 4.60 8.79
C ILE A 113 -37.50 4.27 8.99
N LEU A 114 -37.21 3.02 9.34
CA LEU A 114 -35.87 2.43 9.34
C LEU A 114 -35.82 1.41 8.20
N ARG A 115 -34.83 1.51 7.33
CA ARG A 115 -34.63 0.55 6.22
C ARG A 115 -33.16 0.23 6.03
N ARG A 116 -32.86 -1.01 5.62
CA ARG A 116 -31.57 -1.36 5.00
C ARG A 116 -31.61 -0.85 3.57
N ILE A 117 -30.56 -0.16 3.12
CA ILE A 117 -30.53 0.45 1.78
C ILE A 117 -30.51 -0.65 0.70
N ILE A 118 -29.65 -1.65 0.87
CA ILE A 118 -29.59 -2.82 -0.01
C ILE A 118 -30.65 -3.83 0.47
N ASP A 119 -31.78 -3.90 -0.24
CA ASP A 119 -32.91 -4.73 0.17
C ASP A 119 -32.63 -6.24 0.09
N SER A 120 -31.89 -6.68 -0.94
CA SER A 120 -31.57 -8.09 -1.18
C SER A 120 -30.55 -8.63 -0.17
N ASP A 121 -30.92 -9.66 0.61
CA ASP A 121 -29.99 -10.34 1.54
C ASP A 121 -28.73 -10.86 0.85
N VAL A 122 -28.86 -11.39 -0.37
CA VAL A 122 -27.72 -11.91 -1.13
C VAL A 122 -26.77 -10.79 -1.55
N THR A 123 -27.31 -9.63 -1.95
CA THR A 123 -26.47 -8.50 -2.37
C THR A 123 -25.85 -7.81 -1.15
N ALA A 124 -26.62 -7.69 -0.07
CA ALA A 124 -26.20 -7.20 1.24
C ALA A 124 -25.04 -8.02 1.82
N GLY A 125 -25.14 -9.36 1.79
CA GLY A 125 -24.12 -10.28 2.28
C GLY A 125 -22.86 -10.40 1.43
N ALA A 126 -22.78 -9.72 0.27
CA ALA A 126 -21.63 -9.84 -0.63
C ALA A 126 -20.39 -9.02 -0.22
N GLY A 127 -20.44 -8.32 0.92
CA GLY A 127 -19.32 -7.60 1.51
C GLY A 127 -19.68 -6.98 2.86
N GLN A 128 -18.66 -6.45 3.54
CA GLN A 128 -18.79 -5.65 4.75
C GLN A 128 -18.91 -4.19 4.34
N ASP A 129 -20.08 -3.56 4.50
CA ASP A 129 -20.31 -2.17 4.10
C ASP A 129 -20.35 -1.24 5.32
N VAL A 130 -19.42 -0.28 5.37
CA VAL A 130 -19.22 0.64 6.51
C VAL A 130 -19.01 2.09 6.06
N ALA A 131 -18.99 3.03 7.01
CA ALA A 131 -18.70 4.44 6.78
C ALA A 131 -19.48 5.12 5.62
N PRO A 132 -20.83 5.07 5.60
CA PRO A 132 -21.60 5.70 4.53
C PRO A 132 -21.66 7.22 4.64
N ALA A 133 -21.63 7.91 3.50
CA ALA A 133 -21.90 9.35 3.39
C ALA A 133 -22.77 9.68 2.17
N TYR A 134 -23.64 10.69 2.32
CA TYR A 134 -24.46 11.21 1.22
C TYR A 134 -23.64 12.07 0.28
N LEU A 135 -23.75 11.81 -1.02
CA LEU A 135 -23.31 12.69 -2.09
C LEU A 135 -24.39 13.75 -2.41
N PRO A 136 -24.02 14.91 -2.98
CA PRO A 136 -24.94 16.01 -3.23
C PRO A 136 -25.99 15.71 -4.32
N ASP A 137 -25.79 14.67 -5.12
CA ASP A 137 -26.74 14.18 -6.12
C ASP A 137 -27.70 13.10 -5.59
N GLY A 138 -27.58 12.74 -4.31
CA GLY A 138 -28.41 11.75 -3.63
C GLY A 138 -27.80 10.35 -3.57
N ARG A 139 -26.72 10.07 -4.31
CA ARG A 139 -25.97 8.81 -4.18
C ARG A 139 -25.32 8.68 -2.80
N ILE A 140 -24.83 7.49 -2.49
CA ILE A 140 -24.15 7.17 -1.23
C ILE A 140 -22.74 6.67 -1.56
N VAL A 141 -21.72 7.29 -0.97
CA VAL A 141 -20.34 6.76 -0.93
C VAL A 141 -20.14 5.98 0.37
N PHE A 142 -19.38 4.88 0.33
CA PHE A 142 -19.12 4.03 1.50
C PHE A 142 -17.83 3.20 1.31
N SER A 143 -17.26 2.69 2.40
CA SER A 143 -16.13 1.77 2.38
C SER A 143 -16.62 0.32 2.41
N SER A 144 -16.01 -0.55 1.60
CA SER A 144 -16.48 -1.93 1.48
C SER A 144 -15.44 -2.94 0.99
N THR A 145 -15.57 -4.19 1.46
CA THR A 145 -14.76 -5.36 1.02
C THR A 145 -15.27 -6.05 -0.25
N ARG A 146 -16.30 -5.47 -0.90
CA ARG A 146 -16.92 -6.04 -2.13
C ARG A 146 -15.91 -6.28 -3.26
N GLN A 147 -15.01 -5.32 -3.48
CA GLN A 147 -13.93 -5.34 -4.49
C GLN A 147 -14.38 -5.84 -5.87
N ARG A 148 -15.57 -5.43 -6.32
CA ARG A 148 -16.26 -6.06 -7.46
C ARG A 148 -15.50 -5.90 -8.78
N ILE A 149 -14.87 -4.76 -9.02
CA ILE A 149 -14.10 -4.52 -10.23
C ILE A 149 -12.75 -5.24 -10.14
N SER A 150 -12.09 -5.21 -8.97
CA SER A 150 -10.85 -5.98 -8.75
C SER A 150 -11.06 -7.48 -9.03
N LYS A 151 -12.17 -8.05 -8.56
CA LYS A 151 -12.58 -9.45 -8.85
C LYS A 151 -12.83 -9.70 -10.34
N ALA A 152 -13.38 -8.74 -11.07
CA ALA A 152 -13.58 -8.87 -12.52
C ALA A 152 -12.24 -8.86 -13.25
N VAL A 153 -11.32 -7.98 -12.85
CA VAL A 153 -9.96 -7.91 -13.39
C VAL A 153 -9.21 -9.23 -13.17
N LEU A 154 -9.31 -9.86 -11.99
CA LEU A 154 -8.72 -11.18 -11.74
C LEU A 154 -9.22 -12.23 -12.74
N LEU A 155 -10.51 -12.24 -13.04
CA LEU A 155 -11.08 -13.17 -14.02
C LEU A 155 -10.54 -12.91 -15.44
N ASP A 156 -10.43 -11.64 -15.84
CA ASP A 156 -9.87 -11.24 -17.13
C ASP A 156 -8.38 -11.61 -17.24
N GLU A 157 -7.66 -11.62 -16.12
CA GLU A 157 -6.26 -12.10 -15.99
C GLU A 157 -6.14 -13.64 -15.94
N GLY A 158 -7.25 -14.37 -15.97
CA GLY A 158 -7.27 -15.84 -15.94
C GLY A 158 -7.15 -16.46 -14.55
N LYS A 159 -7.43 -15.68 -13.49
CA LYS A 159 -7.40 -16.10 -12.08
C LYS A 159 -8.81 -16.31 -11.51
N PRO A 160 -8.96 -17.08 -10.42
CA PRO A 160 -10.21 -17.14 -9.65
C PRO A 160 -10.62 -15.76 -9.11
N GLN A 161 -11.91 -15.58 -8.86
CA GLN A 161 -12.42 -14.34 -8.25
C GLN A 161 -12.41 -14.47 -6.73
N TYR A 162 -11.70 -13.57 -6.06
CA TYR A 162 -11.61 -13.51 -4.60
C TYR A 162 -11.41 -12.06 -4.13
N SER A 163 -11.69 -11.79 -2.86
CA SER A 163 -11.32 -10.51 -2.24
C SER A 163 -9.85 -10.58 -1.87
N GLY A 164 -9.06 -9.58 -2.26
CA GLY A 164 -7.69 -9.44 -1.78
C GLY A 164 -7.69 -9.05 -0.31
N LEU A 165 -6.85 -9.71 0.47
CA LEU A 165 -6.47 -9.26 1.80
C LEU A 165 -5.66 -7.97 1.73
N ASP A 166 -5.65 -7.22 2.82
CA ASP A 166 -4.74 -6.10 3.03
C ASP A 166 -3.26 -6.55 2.98
N GLU A 167 -2.33 -5.60 2.91
CA GLU A 167 -0.91 -5.91 2.75
C GLU A 167 -0.24 -6.54 3.99
N GLU A 168 -0.92 -6.60 5.14
CA GLU A 168 -0.49 -7.40 6.30
C GLU A 168 -1.02 -8.85 6.23
N GLY A 169 -2.14 -9.05 5.52
CA GLY A 169 -2.77 -10.34 5.32
C GLY A 169 -3.81 -10.68 6.40
N ASP A 170 -4.32 -9.67 7.12
CA ASP A 170 -5.18 -9.88 8.27
C ASP A 170 -6.68 -9.84 7.91
N SER A 171 -7.07 -8.98 6.96
CA SER A 171 -8.48 -8.82 6.58
C SER A 171 -8.66 -8.46 5.10
N PRO A 172 -9.85 -8.70 4.49
CA PRO A 172 -10.12 -8.18 3.15
C PRO A 172 -10.01 -6.65 3.07
N GLY A 173 -9.30 -6.14 2.07
CA GLY A 173 -9.14 -4.70 1.88
C GLY A 173 -10.47 -3.95 1.70
N PHE A 174 -10.75 -2.96 2.56
CA PHE A 174 -11.86 -2.03 2.42
C PHE A 174 -11.51 -0.93 1.40
N VAL A 175 -12.30 -0.78 0.35
CA VAL A 175 -12.11 0.30 -0.65
C VAL A 175 -13.40 1.05 -0.90
N LEU A 176 -13.31 2.26 -1.46
CA LEU A 176 -14.48 3.11 -1.65
C LEU A 176 -15.37 2.63 -2.79
N HIS A 177 -16.66 2.70 -2.54
CA HIS A 177 -17.72 2.40 -3.48
C HIS A 177 -18.77 3.50 -3.47
N VAL A 178 -19.52 3.64 -4.56
CA VAL A 178 -20.71 4.48 -4.65
C VAL A 178 -21.92 3.65 -5.05
N MET A 179 -23.11 4.04 -4.62
CA MET A 179 -24.38 3.42 -5.01
C MET A 179 -25.52 4.45 -5.06
N ASP A 180 -26.62 4.09 -5.71
CA ASP A 180 -27.85 4.86 -5.67
C ASP A 180 -28.55 4.75 -4.29
N ASP A 181 -29.48 5.66 -3.99
CA ASP A 181 -30.20 5.73 -2.71
C ASP A 181 -31.23 4.58 -2.49
N ASP A 182 -31.38 3.73 -3.49
CA ASP A 182 -32.16 2.48 -3.47
C ASP A 182 -31.28 1.22 -3.39
N GLY A 183 -29.95 1.39 -3.22
CA GLY A 183 -28.98 0.31 -3.09
C GLY A 183 -28.64 -0.39 -4.41
N GLN A 184 -29.03 0.15 -5.55
CA GLN A 184 -28.62 -0.33 -6.88
C GLN A 184 -27.34 0.35 -7.37
N ASN A 185 -26.83 -0.11 -8.52
CA ASN A 185 -25.70 0.49 -9.24
C ASN A 185 -24.43 0.69 -8.38
N ILE A 186 -24.12 -0.32 -7.55
CA ILE A 186 -22.89 -0.31 -6.73
C ILE A 186 -21.66 -0.37 -7.64
N GLU A 187 -20.80 0.64 -7.53
CA GLU A 187 -19.56 0.80 -8.29
C GLU A 187 -18.36 1.00 -7.37
N GLN A 188 -17.26 0.29 -7.65
CA GLN A 188 -15.98 0.48 -6.96
C GLN A 188 -15.22 1.67 -7.59
N ILE A 189 -14.79 2.62 -6.75
CA ILE A 189 -14.13 3.86 -7.20
C ILE A 189 -12.66 3.96 -6.79
N THR A 190 -12.20 3.19 -5.80
CA THR A 190 -10.77 3.10 -5.44
C THR A 190 -10.25 1.66 -5.44
N PHE A 191 -8.92 1.51 -5.58
CA PHE A 191 -8.25 0.22 -5.84
C PHE A 191 -6.98 0.02 -5.00
N ASN A 192 -6.94 0.60 -3.79
CA ASN A 192 -5.84 0.39 -2.86
C ASN A 192 -5.68 -1.11 -2.51
N GLN A 193 -4.50 -1.51 -2.06
CA GLN A 193 -4.24 -2.87 -1.59
C GLN A 193 -4.48 -3.04 -0.09
N SER A 194 -4.54 -1.96 0.70
CA SER A 194 -5.00 -1.99 2.09
C SER A 194 -6.38 -1.33 2.22
N HIS A 195 -6.55 -0.33 3.09
CA HIS A 195 -7.86 0.26 3.39
C HIS A 195 -8.01 1.70 2.91
N ASP A 196 -9.18 2.03 2.38
CA ASP A 196 -9.70 3.38 2.14
C ASP A 196 -11.01 3.53 2.96
N LEU A 197 -10.94 4.33 4.02
CA LEU A 197 -11.93 4.41 5.11
C LEU A 197 -12.47 5.83 5.28
N ASP A 198 -13.58 5.94 6.01
CA ASP A 198 -14.13 7.20 6.51
C ASP A 198 -14.34 8.31 5.45
N PRO A 199 -15.06 8.05 4.34
CA PRO A 199 -15.28 9.06 3.33
C PRO A 199 -16.10 10.25 3.86
N MET A 200 -15.61 11.46 3.58
CA MET A 200 -16.26 12.74 3.85
C MET A 200 -16.34 13.56 2.56
N VAL A 201 -17.54 14.00 2.19
CA VAL A 201 -17.72 14.88 1.02
C VAL A 201 -17.30 16.31 1.38
N ALA A 202 -16.25 16.81 0.74
CA ALA A 202 -15.73 18.17 0.89
C ALA A 202 -16.62 19.21 0.20
N ASP A 203 -16.42 20.49 0.51
CA ASP A 203 -17.27 21.58 -0.01
C ASP A 203 -17.20 21.73 -1.55
N ASP A 204 -16.09 21.33 -2.16
CA ASP A 204 -15.92 21.33 -3.63
C ASP A 204 -16.56 20.12 -4.32
N GLY A 205 -17.07 19.16 -3.55
CA GLY A 205 -17.69 17.93 -4.05
C GLY A 205 -16.77 16.73 -4.14
N THR A 206 -15.47 16.89 -3.88
CA THR A 206 -14.55 15.76 -3.77
C THR A 206 -14.84 14.96 -2.49
N ILE A 207 -14.40 13.71 -2.46
CA ILE A 207 -14.45 12.85 -1.28
C ILE A 207 -13.06 12.86 -0.66
N VAL A 208 -12.94 13.33 0.57
CA VAL A 208 -11.75 13.21 1.40
C VAL A 208 -11.91 11.98 2.29
N PHE A 209 -10.86 11.16 2.42
CA PHE A 209 -10.95 9.89 3.13
C PHE A 209 -9.58 9.51 3.72
N SER A 210 -9.62 8.55 4.65
CA SER A 210 -8.44 7.99 5.32
C SER A 210 -7.94 6.77 4.54
N ARG A 211 -6.74 6.83 3.97
CA ARG A 211 -6.11 5.75 3.21
C ARG A 211 -4.93 5.18 3.95
N TRP A 212 -4.93 3.87 4.20
CA TRP A 212 -3.77 3.13 4.65
C TRP A 212 -2.82 2.85 3.49
N ASP A 213 -1.71 3.60 3.44
CA ASP A 213 -0.64 3.39 2.48
C ASP A 213 0.40 2.40 3.07
N ASN A 214 0.26 1.11 2.74
CA ASN A 214 1.11 0.04 3.28
C ASN A 214 2.01 -0.64 2.23
N ALA A 215 2.20 0.03 1.08
CA ALA A 215 2.92 -0.50 -0.07
C ALA A 215 4.39 -0.83 0.26
N GLY A 216 4.65 -2.11 0.47
CA GLY A 216 5.94 -2.61 0.95
C GLY A 216 6.29 -2.15 2.36
N GLN A 217 7.29 -2.78 2.97
CA GLN A 217 7.63 -2.52 4.39
C GLN A 217 8.50 -1.26 4.55
N THR A 218 7.87 -0.08 4.66
CA THR A 218 8.56 1.22 4.81
C THR A 218 8.24 1.91 6.13
N ARG A 219 9.17 2.74 6.62
CA ARG A 219 9.03 3.50 7.88
C ARG A 219 7.93 4.57 7.88
N ASN A 220 7.34 4.87 6.72
CA ASN A 220 6.33 5.93 6.58
C ASN A 220 4.95 5.33 6.23
N ASN A 221 4.78 4.01 6.41
CA ASN A 221 3.48 3.38 6.23
C ASN A 221 2.52 3.87 7.30
N GLY A 222 1.26 4.05 6.92
CA GLY A 222 0.25 4.58 7.82
C GLY A 222 -0.96 5.12 7.06
N VAL A 223 -1.96 5.56 7.82
CA VAL A 223 -3.21 6.13 7.36
C VAL A 223 -3.07 7.64 7.15
N ASN A 224 -3.22 8.05 5.91
CA ASN A 224 -3.08 9.42 5.43
C ASN A 224 -4.40 9.93 4.86
N LEU A 225 -4.54 11.25 4.71
CA LEU A 225 -5.69 11.81 4.03
C LEU A 225 -5.45 11.83 2.52
N TYR A 226 -6.43 11.35 1.77
CA TYR A 226 -6.50 11.41 0.31
C TYR A 226 -7.79 12.10 -0.12
N ARG A 227 -7.85 12.52 -1.38
CA ARG A 227 -9.08 12.97 -2.04
C ARG A 227 -9.30 12.26 -3.37
N VAL A 228 -10.55 12.10 -3.76
CA VAL A 228 -10.98 11.53 -5.05
C VAL A 228 -12.32 12.13 -5.49
N ASN A 229 -12.61 12.16 -6.78
CA ASN A 229 -13.93 12.52 -7.29
C ASN A 229 -14.95 11.40 -7.05
N PRO A 230 -16.26 11.69 -7.03
CA PRO A 230 -17.31 10.67 -6.88
C PRO A 230 -17.35 9.56 -7.95
N ASP A 231 -16.66 9.74 -9.08
CA ASP A 231 -16.51 8.73 -10.15
C ASP A 231 -15.18 7.95 -10.08
N GLY A 232 -14.36 8.20 -9.05
CA GLY A 232 -13.06 7.59 -8.83
C GLY A 232 -11.88 8.29 -9.53
N THR A 233 -12.12 9.32 -10.35
CA THR A 233 -11.05 10.09 -10.99
C THR A 233 -10.41 11.09 -10.02
N GLY A 234 -9.25 11.65 -10.38
CA GLY A 234 -8.59 12.70 -9.62
C GLY A 234 -8.07 12.26 -8.25
N LEU A 235 -7.81 10.95 -8.08
CA LEU A 235 -7.24 10.43 -6.85
C LEU A 235 -5.88 11.08 -6.58
N SER A 236 -5.75 11.74 -5.44
CA SER A 236 -4.50 12.42 -5.06
C SER A 236 -4.29 12.40 -3.55
N TYR A 237 -3.02 12.32 -3.15
CA TYR A 237 -2.61 12.53 -1.77
C TYR A 237 -3.01 13.93 -1.28
N LEU A 238 -3.41 14.05 -0.01
CA LEU A 238 -3.80 15.31 0.60
C LEU A 238 -2.92 15.72 1.77
N PHE A 239 -2.75 14.85 2.79
CA PHE A 239 -2.05 15.20 4.03
C PHE A 239 -1.60 13.99 4.88
N GLY A 240 -0.45 14.10 5.58
CA GLY A 240 -0.10 13.25 6.74
C GLY A 240 1.06 12.25 6.59
N ARG A 241 1.56 11.96 5.38
CA ARG A 241 2.53 10.87 5.07
C ARG A 241 3.82 10.92 5.88
N HIS A 242 4.25 12.11 6.30
CA HIS A 242 5.45 12.32 7.11
C HIS A 242 5.14 12.93 8.47
N SER A 243 3.92 12.73 8.96
CA SER A 243 3.39 13.38 10.16
C SER A 243 2.92 12.42 11.26
N HIS A 244 3.25 11.12 11.13
CA HIS A 244 2.86 10.08 12.10
C HIS A 244 3.51 10.22 13.49
N ASP A 245 4.56 11.04 13.62
CA ASP A 245 5.20 11.40 14.91
C ASP A 245 4.88 12.85 15.34
N SER A 246 3.82 13.45 14.79
CA SER A 246 3.52 14.88 15.00
C SER A 246 2.89 15.21 16.35
N VAL A 247 2.51 14.19 17.12
CA VAL A 247 1.89 14.31 18.45
C VAL A 247 2.90 13.83 19.49
N PRO A 248 3.29 14.65 20.49
CA PRO A 248 4.30 14.24 21.48
C PRO A 248 3.92 13.03 22.35
N GLU A 249 2.62 12.77 22.50
CA GLU A 249 2.08 11.76 23.42
C GLU A 249 2.19 10.33 22.89
N ALA A 250 2.26 10.13 21.56
CA ALA A 250 2.39 8.82 20.91
C ALA A 250 3.16 8.93 19.59
N ASN A 251 3.84 7.86 19.19
CA ASN A 251 4.36 7.72 17.83
C ASN A 251 3.35 6.94 16.98
N ASP A 252 3.57 6.88 15.67
CA ASP A 252 2.76 6.09 14.75
C ASP A 252 1.25 6.42 14.82
N ILE A 253 0.91 7.70 15.01
CA ILE A 253 -0.48 8.16 14.99
C ILE A 253 -1.05 8.14 13.57
N GLN A 254 -2.32 7.80 13.43
CA GLN A 254 -3.03 7.64 12.16
C GLN A 254 -4.02 8.79 11.94
N TYR A 255 -4.20 9.25 10.69
CA TYR A 255 -5.17 10.31 10.36
C TYR A 255 -6.53 9.70 10.03
N LEU A 256 -7.48 9.82 10.96
CA LEU A 256 -8.74 9.06 10.91
C LEU A 256 -9.97 9.97 10.97
N GLN A 257 -11.09 9.48 10.44
CA GLN A 257 -12.41 10.10 10.50
C GLN A 257 -12.40 11.60 10.15
N PRO A 258 -11.94 12.00 8.94
CA PRO A 258 -11.97 13.40 8.52
C PRO A 258 -13.41 13.93 8.55
N ARG A 259 -13.59 15.12 9.15
CA ARG A 259 -14.88 15.83 9.22
C ARG A 259 -14.66 17.31 8.90
N LYS A 260 -15.72 17.98 8.43
CA LYS A 260 -15.72 19.43 8.26
C LYS A 260 -15.60 20.11 9.62
N SER A 261 -15.10 21.34 9.66
CA SER A 261 -15.16 22.16 10.86
C SER A 261 -15.66 23.57 10.57
N ASP A 262 -16.03 24.31 11.62
CA ASP A 262 -16.44 25.71 11.52
C ASP A 262 -15.30 26.64 11.03
N SER A 263 -14.04 26.21 11.14
CA SER A 263 -12.88 27.02 10.75
C SER A 263 -12.54 26.92 9.26
N GLY A 264 -13.13 25.94 8.55
CA GLY A 264 -12.78 25.59 7.17
C GLY A 264 -11.65 24.55 7.07
N ASN A 265 -10.93 24.30 8.16
CA ASN A 265 -9.97 23.20 8.25
C ASN A 265 -10.69 21.85 8.39
N LEU A 266 -9.96 20.76 8.14
CA LEU A 266 -10.47 19.42 8.41
C LEU A 266 -10.25 19.06 9.87
N LEU A 267 -11.31 18.63 10.55
CA LEU A 267 -11.24 17.98 11.84
C LEU A 267 -10.85 16.52 11.63
N VAL A 268 -9.89 16.03 12.40
CA VAL A 268 -9.41 14.64 12.37
C VAL A 268 -9.24 14.11 13.78
N GLN A 269 -9.25 12.79 13.90
CA GLN A 269 -8.84 12.08 15.11
C GLN A 269 -7.48 11.43 14.88
N LEU A 270 -6.58 11.65 15.82
CA LEU A 270 -5.20 11.16 15.78
C LEU A 270 -4.96 10.17 16.90
N ARG A 271 -4.54 8.95 16.56
CA ARG A 271 -4.25 7.86 17.50
C ARG A 271 -3.53 6.72 16.78
N PRO A 272 -2.80 5.83 17.47
CA PRO A 272 -2.34 4.59 16.86
C PRO A 272 -3.50 3.70 16.40
N PHE A 273 -3.19 2.66 15.61
CA PHE A 273 -4.19 1.69 15.16
C PHE A 273 -4.87 0.97 16.32
N GLU A 274 -4.09 0.63 17.33
CA GLU A 274 -4.46 -0.18 18.48
C GLU A 274 -4.49 0.64 19.77
N THR A 275 -5.37 0.27 20.69
CA THR A 275 -5.67 1.06 21.90
C THR A 275 -6.57 0.34 22.89
N ASP A 276 -6.23 0.46 24.17
CA ASP A 276 -7.00 -0.12 25.28
C ASP A 276 -7.96 0.86 25.95
N ASP A 277 -8.06 2.11 25.47
CA ASP A 277 -8.85 3.15 26.12
C ASP A 277 -9.69 4.00 25.17
N TYR A 278 -9.63 3.71 23.86
CA TYR A 278 -10.32 4.45 22.81
C TYR A 278 -9.91 5.92 22.71
N ALA A 279 -8.81 6.34 23.36
CA ALA A 279 -8.38 7.73 23.36
C ALA A 279 -7.87 8.18 21.97
N SER A 280 -8.24 9.39 21.59
CA SER A 280 -7.77 10.09 20.41
C SER A 280 -7.44 11.55 20.72
N VAL A 281 -6.45 12.09 20.01
CA VAL A 281 -6.19 13.52 19.95
C VAL A 281 -7.06 14.13 18.88
N LEU A 282 -7.93 15.05 19.29
CA LEU A 282 -8.78 15.81 18.38
C LEU A 282 -7.96 16.95 17.78
N ALA A 283 -7.82 16.99 16.46
CA ALA A 283 -7.01 18.01 15.79
C ALA A 283 -7.72 18.61 14.58
N GLU A 284 -7.32 19.82 14.21
CA GLU A 284 -7.63 20.42 12.92
C GLU A 284 -6.37 20.45 12.04
N VAL A 285 -6.54 20.15 10.75
CA VAL A 285 -5.49 20.21 9.74
C VAL A 285 -5.88 21.15 8.58
N ASP A 286 -4.97 22.05 8.23
CA ASP A 286 -5.09 23.02 7.12
C ASP A 286 -4.55 22.40 5.83
N VAL A 287 -5.41 21.69 5.10
CA VAL A 287 -5.04 21.03 3.84
C VAL A 287 -4.93 22.00 2.65
N ASP A 288 -5.38 23.25 2.80
CA ASP A 288 -5.30 24.26 1.75
C ASP A 288 -3.90 24.88 1.66
N GLN A 289 -3.16 24.88 2.77
CA GLN A 289 -1.82 25.46 2.84
C GLN A 289 -0.72 24.44 3.17
N PHE A 290 -1.08 23.23 3.60
CA PHE A 290 -0.12 22.23 4.06
C PHE A 290 -0.40 20.83 3.48
N VAL A 291 0.69 20.07 3.36
CA VAL A 291 0.66 18.63 3.07
C VAL A 291 1.10 17.79 4.28
N GLU A 292 1.73 18.40 5.28
CA GLU A 292 2.15 17.73 6.50
C GLU A 292 1.85 18.61 7.70
N ALA A 293 1.90 18.04 8.91
CA ALA A 293 1.73 18.77 10.17
C ALA A 293 2.65 20.00 10.28
N ASN A 294 3.83 19.94 9.67
CA ASN A 294 4.84 20.99 9.71
C ASN A 294 5.32 21.49 8.33
N LEU A 295 4.69 21.10 7.22
CA LEU A 295 5.17 21.42 5.87
C LEU A 295 4.09 22.02 4.96
N ARG A 296 4.38 23.21 4.43
CA ARG A 296 3.51 23.95 3.52
C ARG A 296 3.54 23.35 2.10
N LEU A 297 2.53 23.66 1.29
CA LEU A 297 2.47 23.22 -0.12
C LEU A 297 3.67 23.67 -0.96
N ASP A 298 4.30 24.80 -0.60
CA ASP A 298 5.49 25.33 -1.27
C ASP A 298 6.82 24.72 -0.79
N GLY A 299 6.75 23.72 0.11
CA GLY A 299 7.91 23.04 0.69
C GLY A 299 8.57 23.78 1.86
N THR A 300 8.02 24.92 2.32
CA THR A 300 8.54 25.63 3.49
C THR A 300 7.95 25.11 4.80
N GLU A 301 8.70 25.20 5.90
CA GLU A 301 8.21 24.79 7.22
C GLU A 301 7.10 25.71 7.75
N GLY A 302 6.16 25.15 8.51
CA GLY A 302 5.12 25.88 9.22
C GLY A 302 4.36 24.99 10.22
N SER A 303 3.13 25.33 10.54
CA SER A 303 2.25 24.52 11.40
C SER A 303 0.90 24.39 10.73
N GLY A 304 0.66 23.23 10.12
CA GLY A 304 -0.58 22.87 9.44
C GLY A 304 -1.55 22.08 10.32
N GLN A 305 -1.08 21.57 11.46
CA GLN A 305 -1.87 20.79 12.40
C GLN A 305 -1.99 21.49 13.75
N ARG A 306 -3.17 21.43 14.36
CA ARG A 306 -3.44 21.98 15.70
C ARG A 306 -4.38 21.08 16.50
N SER A 307 -3.92 20.60 17.65
CA SER A 307 -4.78 19.92 18.62
C SER A 307 -5.81 20.89 19.21
N LEU A 308 -7.08 20.47 19.25
CA LEU A 308 -8.17 21.23 19.85
C LEU A 308 -8.07 21.30 21.37
N VAL A 309 -7.59 20.22 21.99
CA VAL A 309 -7.32 20.12 23.42
C VAL A 309 -5.91 19.59 23.62
N PRO A 310 -4.89 20.47 23.78
CA PRO A 310 -3.52 20.03 23.98
C PRO A 310 -3.30 19.28 25.31
N GLY A 311 -2.38 18.31 25.31
CA GLY A 311 -2.00 17.53 26.50
C GLY A 311 -3.00 16.43 26.87
N VAL A 312 -3.76 15.92 25.90
CA VAL A 312 -4.56 14.69 26.06
C VAL A 312 -3.60 13.52 25.90
N GLY A 313 -3.64 12.56 26.83
CA GLY A 313 -2.79 11.38 26.75
C GLY A 313 -3.35 10.36 25.75
N LEU A 314 -2.44 9.58 25.17
CA LEU A 314 -2.71 8.45 24.28
C LEU A 314 -2.07 7.19 24.88
N ASP A 315 -2.40 6.02 24.34
CA ASP A 315 -1.81 4.72 24.70
C ASP A 315 -1.86 4.43 26.21
N GLY A 316 -3.03 4.67 26.81
CA GLY A 316 -3.27 4.48 28.24
C GLY A 316 -2.61 5.52 29.14
N GLN A 317 -1.92 6.54 28.59
CA GLN A 317 -1.37 7.63 29.37
C GLN A 317 -2.49 8.48 29.98
N LEU A 318 -2.58 8.49 31.30
CA LEU A 318 -3.55 9.32 32.02
C LEU A 318 -3.18 10.80 31.95
N SER A 319 -4.13 11.63 31.54
CA SER A 319 -4.00 13.09 31.54
C SER A 319 -5.04 13.75 32.42
N LEU A 320 -4.69 14.84 33.11
CA LEU A 320 -5.64 15.69 33.84
C LEU A 320 -6.75 16.28 32.93
N LYS A 321 -6.57 16.27 31.61
CA LYS A 321 -7.57 16.68 30.63
C LYS A 321 -8.62 15.60 30.35
N GLY A 322 -8.46 14.40 30.91
CA GLY A 322 -9.24 13.22 30.55
C GLY A 322 -8.90 12.73 29.15
N SER A 323 -9.70 11.78 28.65
CA SER A 323 -9.52 11.17 27.33
C SER A 323 -10.77 11.38 26.49
N TYR A 324 -10.57 11.57 25.18
CA TYR A 324 -11.63 11.79 24.21
C TYR A 324 -11.68 10.58 23.29
N ALA A 325 -12.86 10.02 23.05
CA ALA A 325 -13.02 8.85 22.18
C ALA A 325 -13.65 9.17 20.83
N SER A 326 -14.41 10.27 20.75
CA SER A 326 -14.98 10.73 19.49
C SER A 326 -15.32 12.21 19.52
N VAL A 327 -15.44 12.79 18.33
CA VAL A 327 -15.77 14.20 18.13
C VAL A 327 -16.70 14.39 16.94
N SER A 328 -17.65 15.30 17.07
CA SER A 328 -18.49 15.75 15.96
C SER A 328 -18.74 17.25 16.07
N PRO A 329 -18.52 18.02 14.99
CA PRO A 329 -18.73 19.46 14.97
C PRO A 329 -20.22 19.82 15.00
N LEU A 330 -20.59 20.95 15.62
CA LEU A 330 -21.94 21.48 15.50
C LEU A 330 -22.19 22.21 14.17
N LEU A 331 -21.13 22.67 13.49
CA LEU A 331 -21.16 23.40 12.21
C LEU A 331 -22.04 24.67 12.21
N ASP A 332 -22.16 25.35 13.34
CA ASP A 332 -23.03 26.52 13.55
C ASP A 332 -22.24 27.83 13.74
N GLY A 333 -20.94 27.83 13.41
CA GLY A 333 -20.04 28.96 13.53
C GLY A 333 -19.62 29.27 14.97
N THR A 334 -19.83 28.33 15.90
CA THR A 334 -19.53 28.55 17.32
C THR A 334 -18.28 27.82 17.82
N ASN A 335 -17.65 26.98 16.98
CA ASN A 335 -16.56 26.08 17.38
C ASN A 335 -16.93 25.23 18.60
N ARG A 336 -18.14 24.66 18.55
CA ARG A 336 -18.59 23.71 19.56
C ARG A 336 -18.68 22.32 18.96
N TYR A 337 -18.38 21.34 19.79
CA TYR A 337 -18.27 19.94 19.38
C TYR A 337 -19.05 19.06 20.37
N LEU A 338 -19.75 18.06 19.84
CA LEU A 338 -20.16 16.92 20.64
C LEU A 338 -18.94 16.01 20.79
N VAL A 339 -18.62 15.63 22.01
CA VAL A 339 -17.49 14.75 22.29
C VAL A 339 -17.88 13.61 23.22
N SER A 340 -17.35 12.43 22.97
CA SER A 340 -17.30 11.37 23.96
C SER A 340 -16.05 11.58 24.81
N TRP A 341 -16.25 11.78 26.12
CA TRP A 341 -15.16 12.13 27.03
C TRP A 341 -15.29 11.42 28.37
N THR A 342 -14.16 10.93 28.87
CA THR A 342 -14.02 10.36 30.21
C THR A 342 -13.09 11.23 31.07
N PRO A 343 -13.46 11.55 32.32
CA PRO A 343 -12.56 12.21 33.25
C PRO A 343 -11.39 11.30 33.64
N CYS A 344 -10.26 11.90 34.01
CA CYS A 344 -9.14 11.15 34.57
C CYS A 344 -9.47 10.61 35.95
N ARG A 345 -9.44 9.29 36.08
CA ARG A 345 -9.80 8.55 37.30
C ARG A 345 -8.69 7.59 37.69
N LEU A 346 -8.51 7.45 39.00
CA LEU A 346 -7.57 6.55 39.63
C LEU A 346 -8.29 5.72 40.69
N ARG A 347 -7.81 4.50 40.88
CA ARG A 347 -8.23 3.57 41.93
C ARG A 347 -7.17 3.53 43.01
N GLU A 348 -7.55 3.81 44.25
CA GLU A 348 -6.66 3.74 45.41
C GLU A 348 -6.37 2.28 45.78
N THR A 349 -5.12 1.83 45.65
CA THR A 349 -4.72 0.41 45.82
C THR A 349 -5.10 -0.14 47.19
N ALA A 350 -5.10 0.70 48.23
CA ALA A 350 -5.39 0.28 49.61
C ALA A 350 -6.89 0.09 49.92
N THR A 351 -7.78 0.80 49.22
CA THR A 351 -9.22 0.86 49.57
C THR A 351 -10.15 0.51 48.42
N ASP A 352 -9.61 0.35 47.22
CA ASP A 352 -10.33 0.18 45.96
C ASP A 352 -11.26 1.37 45.62
N ARG A 353 -11.06 2.51 46.29
CA ARG A 353 -11.88 3.70 46.06
C ARG A 353 -11.43 4.43 44.80
N ILE A 354 -12.40 4.75 43.95
CA ILE A 354 -12.17 5.60 42.78
C ILE A 354 -12.09 7.08 43.18
N VAL A 355 -11.06 7.76 42.71
CA VAL A 355 -10.78 9.18 42.94
C VAL A 355 -10.40 9.87 41.63
N ASN A 356 -10.58 11.19 41.57
CA ASN A 356 -10.10 11.97 40.42
C ASN A 356 -8.57 12.08 40.43
N CYS A 357 -7.97 12.16 39.25
CA CYS A 357 -6.57 12.47 39.12
C CYS A 357 -6.22 13.85 39.68
N THR A 358 -5.04 13.94 40.27
CA THR A 358 -4.32 15.16 40.59
C THR A 358 -2.86 14.91 40.27
N GLU A 359 -2.07 15.96 40.07
CA GLU A 359 -0.63 15.83 39.80
C GLU A 359 0.06 14.89 40.80
N ASP A 360 -0.17 15.11 42.10
CA ASP A 360 0.41 14.30 43.18
C ASP A 360 -0.01 12.82 43.14
N ARG A 361 -1.22 12.51 42.62
CA ARG A 361 -1.74 11.14 42.58
C ARG A 361 -1.23 10.38 41.36
N LEU A 362 -1.05 11.06 40.23
CA LEU A 362 -0.48 10.46 39.02
C LEU A 362 0.97 10.03 39.22
N GLN A 363 1.70 10.71 40.12
CA GLN A 363 3.09 10.40 40.46
C GLN A 363 3.25 9.41 41.63
N SER A 364 2.15 8.87 42.16
CA SER A 364 2.13 8.03 43.36
C SER A 364 1.83 6.57 43.03
N GLU A 365 2.62 5.66 43.61
CA GLU A 365 2.41 4.20 43.51
C GLU A 365 1.19 3.71 44.32
N ASP A 366 0.57 4.57 45.14
CA ASP A 366 -0.62 4.24 45.92
C ASP A 366 -1.90 4.15 45.06
N TYR A 367 -1.80 4.50 43.77
CA TYR A 367 -2.91 4.57 42.84
C TYR A 367 -2.62 3.81 41.55
N GLN A 368 -3.67 3.25 40.96
CA GLN A 368 -3.63 2.61 39.64
C GLN A 368 -4.71 3.23 38.75
N PRO A 369 -4.59 3.14 37.41
CA PRO A 369 -5.66 3.52 36.51
C PRO A 369 -6.99 2.85 36.90
N ALA A 370 -8.06 3.64 36.88
CA ALA A 370 -9.42 3.16 37.03
C ALA A 370 -10.08 3.03 35.65
N GLU A 371 -11.09 2.18 35.55
CA GLU A 371 -11.87 2.03 34.33
C GLU A 371 -12.47 3.36 33.86
N PRO A 372 -12.45 3.62 32.54
CA PRO A 372 -12.99 4.85 31.98
C PRO A 372 -14.51 4.92 32.17
N VAL A 373 -15.04 6.13 32.30
CA VAL A 373 -16.48 6.39 32.39
C VAL A 373 -16.86 7.49 31.40
N TYR A 374 -17.16 7.06 30.18
CA TYR A 374 -17.48 7.97 29.10
C TYR A 374 -18.86 8.59 29.31
N GLY A 375 -18.96 9.88 28.99
CA GLY A 375 -20.21 10.61 28.80
C GLY A 375 -20.21 11.35 27.47
N LEU A 376 -21.37 11.81 27.01
CA LEU A 376 -21.44 12.76 25.89
C LEU A 376 -21.46 14.18 26.43
N TRP A 377 -20.60 15.02 25.89
CA TRP A 377 -20.41 16.39 26.32
C TRP A 377 -20.46 17.35 25.14
N LEU A 378 -20.93 18.56 25.40
CA LEU A 378 -20.76 19.69 24.51
C LEU A 378 -19.49 20.42 24.93
N LEU A 379 -18.44 20.29 24.12
CA LEU A 379 -17.17 21.00 24.27
C LEU A 379 -17.25 22.35 23.54
N ASP A 380 -16.93 23.42 24.25
CA ASP A 380 -16.69 24.75 23.68
C ASP A 380 -15.20 25.06 23.82
N ILE A 381 -14.48 25.04 22.69
CA ILE A 381 -13.02 25.26 22.69
C ILE A 381 -12.65 26.72 22.91
N ASN A 382 -13.55 27.67 22.63
CA ASN A 382 -13.26 29.09 22.79
C ASN A 382 -13.23 29.49 24.28
N SER A 383 -14.14 28.90 25.07
CA SER A 383 -14.19 29.13 26.52
C SER A 383 -13.57 28.01 27.36
N GLU A 384 -13.08 26.94 26.72
CA GLU A 384 -12.58 25.71 27.36
C GLU A 384 -13.58 25.12 28.38
N THR A 385 -14.87 25.09 28.01
CA THR A 385 -15.92 24.55 28.88
C THR A 385 -16.56 23.31 28.29
N GLN A 386 -16.95 22.38 29.17
CA GLN A 386 -17.72 21.21 28.80
C GLN A 386 -19.08 21.24 29.51
N ARG A 387 -20.13 20.81 28.82
CA ARG A 387 -21.48 20.65 29.39
C ARG A 387 -22.02 19.26 29.11
N PRO A 388 -22.56 18.55 30.12
CA PRO A 388 -23.04 17.18 29.91
C PRO A 388 -24.29 17.19 29.02
N VAL A 389 -24.28 16.31 28.02
CA VAL A 389 -25.39 16.01 27.10
C VAL A 389 -26.02 14.67 27.45
N VAL A 390 -25.19 13.67 27.69
CA VAL A 390 -25.57 12.38 28.30
C VAL A 390 -24.61 12.15 29.47
N PRO A 391 -25.12 11.96 30.70
CA PRO A 391 -24.26 11.75 31.85
C PRO A 391 -23.48 10.44 31.72
N PRO A 392 -22.26 10.37 32.28
CA PRO A 392 -21.43 9.18 32.20
C PRO A 392 -22.03 8.00 32.96
N VAL A 393 -21.88 6.79 32.40
CA VAL A 393 -22.36 5.52 32.97
C VAL A 393 -21.19 4.53 33.00
N GLU A 394 -21.00 3.84 34.13
CA GLU A 394 -19.94 2.82 34.26
C GLU A 394 -20.16 1.69 33.26
N GLY A 395 -19.08 1.25 32.62
CA GLY A 395 -19.11 0.17 31.63
C GLY A 395 -19.76 0.56 30.30
N VAL A 396 -19.97 1.85 30.02
CA VAL A 396 -20.57 2.35 28.78
C VAL A 396 -19.65 3.36 28.10
N GLN A 397 -19.58 3.26 26.77
CA GLN A 397 -18.93 4.18 25.86
C GLN A 397 -19.93 4.79 24.90
N PHE A 398 -19.65 6.02 24.46
CA PHE A 398 -20.36 6.64 23.35
C PHE A 398 -19.41 6.76 22.17
N ASP A 399 -19.61 5.93 21.14
CA ASP A 399 -18.68 5.88 20.02
C ASP A 399 -18.84 7.07 19.09
N GLU A 400 -20.07 7.56 18.90
CA GLU A 400 -20.34 8.65 17.98
C GLU A 400 -21.60 9.41 18.36
N ALA A 401 -21.62 10.71 18.08
CA ALA A 401 -22.81 11.53 18.20
C ALA A 401 -22.86 12.56 17.06
N VAL A 402 -24.01 12.73 16.42
CA VAL A 402 -24.20 13.69 15.32
C VAL A 402 -25.41 14.60 15.56
N LEU A 403 -25.28 15.86 15.15
CA LEU A 403 -26.40 16.78 15.13
C LEU A 403 -27.18 16.66 13.82
N MET A 404 -28.44 16.26 13.92
CA MET A 404 -29.36 16.25 12.77
C MET A 404 -29.89 17.66 12.53
N LYS A 405 -29.33 18.34 11.52
CA LYS A 405 -29.73 19.68 11.11
C LYS A 405 -29.55 19.87 9.61
N GLU A 406 -30.26 20.85 9.07
CA GLU A 406 -30.06 21.29 7.69
C GLU A 406 -28.66 21.92 7.52
N ARG A 407 -28.01 21.59 6.41
CA ARG A 407 -26.72 22.12 5.96
C ARG A 407 -26.74 22.38 4.46
N PRO A 408 -25.90 23.29 3.95
CA PRO A 408 -25.76 23.50 2.50
C PRO A 408 -25.36 22.21 1.78
N LEU A 409 -25.79 22.06 0.52
CA LEU A 409 -25.25 21.05 -0.38
C LEU A 409 -23.80 21.40 -0.73
N GLU A 410 -22.95 20.39 -0.77
CA GLU A 410 -21.61 20.47 -1.34
C GLU A 410 -21.63 20.68 -2.86
N GLY A 411 -20.47 21.00 -3.44
CA GLY A 411 -20.27 21.04 -4.88
C GLY A 411 -20.65 19.72 -5.54
N PHE A 412 -21.33 19.80 -6.69
CA PHE A 412 -21.61 18.61 -7.50
C PHE A 412 -20.53 18.45 -8.56
N ILE A 413 -19.86 17.30 -8.56
CA ILE A 413 -18.91 16.89 -9.58
C ILE A 413 -19.60 15.89 -10.51
N PRO A 414 -19.86 16.23 -11.79
CA PRO A 414 -20.42 15.29 -12.75
C PRO A 414 -19.40 14.18 -13.08
N GLU A 415 -19.90 13.04 -13.54
CA GLU A 415 -19.04 11.98 -14.09
C GLU A 415 -18.16 12.52 -15.22
N SER A 416 -16.88 12.16 -15.16
CA SER A 416 -15.90 12.49 -16.17
C SER A 416 -16.24 11.82 -17.49
N GLN A 417 -16.03 12.55 -18.59
CA GLN A 417 -16.24 12.06 -19.95
C GLN A 417 -14.97 12.30 -20.75
N PHE A 418 -14.33 11.22 -21.17
CA PHE A 418 -13.11 11.27 -21.98
C PHE A 418 -13.44 11.06 -23.46
N THR A 419 -12.76 11.79 -24.34
CA THR A 419 -12.98 11.72 -25.80
C THR A 419 -11.64 11.68 -26.53
N GLY A 420 -11.63 11.40 -27.83
CA GLY A 420 -10.38 11.30 -28.58
C GLY A 420 -9.59 10.05 -28.19
N ASP A 421 -8.27 10.18 -28.14
CA ASP A 421 -7.37 9.05 -27.87
C ASP A 421 -7.54 8.52 -26.45
N GLU A 422 -7.68 9.41 -25.47
CA GLU A 422 -7.95 9.05 -24.07
C GLU A 422 -9.30 8.30 -23.94
N GLY A 423 -10.35 8.73 -24.64
CA GLY A 423 -11.63 8.02 -24.67
C GLY A 423 -11.54 6.62 -25.30
N ALA A 424 -10.82 6.50 -26.42
CA ALA A 424 -10.60 5.20 -27.08
C ALA A 424 -9.73 4.25 -26.22
N LEU A 425 -8.78 4.78 -25.44
CA LEU A 425 -8.04 4.02 -24.45
C LEU A 425 -8.94 3.56 -23.30
N GLY A 426 -9.83 4.44 -22.82
CA GLY A 426 -10.83 4.10 -21.81
C GLY A 426 -11.72 2.93 -22.23
N ASP A 427 -12.26 2.98 -23.46
CA ASP A 427 -13.06 1.88 -24.04
C ASP A 427 -12.26 0.56 -24.16
N ALA A 428 -10.93 0.65 -24.25
CA ALA A 428 -10.02 -0.48 -24.30
C ALA A 428 -9.48 -0.92 -22.92
N GLY A 429 -9.98 -0.36 -21.81
CA GLY A 429 -9.57 -0.73 -20.45
C GLY A 429 -8.27 -0.08 -19.97
N TYR A 430 -7.88 1.05 -20.56
CA TYR A 430 -6.67 1.80 -20.21
C TYR A 430 -7.01 3.20 -19.67
N GLY A 431 -6.17 3.69 -18.75
CA GLY A 431 -5.94 5.13 -18.54
C GLY A 431 -4.57 5.53 -19.09
N VAL A 432 -4.08 6.70 -18.72
CA VAL A 432 -2.81 7.26 -19.20
C VAL A 432 -1.96 7.73 -18.02
N LEU A 433 -0.68 7.35 -18.01
CA LEU A 433 0.34 7.93 -17.15
C LEU A 433 1.18 8.92 -17.98
N HIS A 434 1.35 10.13 -17.47
CA HIS A 434 2.22 11.15 -18.04
C HIS A 434 3.24 11.61 -17.00
N ILE A 435 4.54 11.40 -17.24
CA ILE A 435 5.63 11.93 -16.42
C ILE A 435 6.36 12.96 -17.26
N ARG A 436 6.43 14.21 -16.78
CA ARG A 436 7.07 15.29 -17.54
C ARG A 436 8.56 15.07 -17.78
N SER A 437 9.29 14.58 -16.77
CA SER A 437 10.63 14.01 -16.96
C SER A 437 11.02 13.15 -15.76
N VAL A 438 11.56 11.95 -15.99
CA VAL A 438 12.13 11.13 -14.92
C VAL A 438 13.45 11.67 -14.36
N TYR A 439 14.06 12.65 -15.03
CA TYR A 439 15.26 13.32 -14.56
C TYR A 439 14.98 14.48 -13.60
N ASP A 440 13.72 14.87 -13.50
CA ASP A 440 13.22 15.81 -12.50
C ASP A 440 12.99 15.05 -11.18
N ILE A 441 13.86 15.27 -10.20
CA ILE A 441 13.70 14.74 -8.84
C ILE A 441 13.35 15.89 -7.91
N ASP A 442 12.14 15.92 -7.38
CA ASP A 442 11.64 16.96 -6.48
C ASP A 442 11.86 18.39 -7.03
N GLY A 443 11.60 18.62 -8.32
CA GLY A 443 11.78 19.94 -8.92
C GLY A 443 13.24 20.30 -9.12
N VAL A 444 14.13 19.31 -9.28
CA VAL A 444 15.56 19.50 -9.56
C VAL A 444 15.97 18.63 -10.74
N ASP A 445 16.60 19.26 -11.73
CA ASP A 445 17.24 18.56 -12.85
C ASP A 445 18.49 17.82 -12.34
N THR A 446 18.44 16.48 -12.39
CA THR A 446 19.53 15.61 -11.93
C THR A 446 20.51 15.21 -13.04
N THR A 447 20.32 15.70 -14.26
CA THR A 447 21.20 15.40 -15.38
C THR A 447 22.52 16.18 -15.27
N PRO A 448 23.66 15.62 -15.73
CA PRO A 448 24.95 16.33 -15.66
C PRO A 448 25.03 17.60 -16.53
N THR A 449 24.29 17.64 -17.64
CA THR A 449 24.39 18.67 -18.69
C THR A 449 23.07 19.39 -18.97
N GLY A 450 22.01 19.07 -18.25
CA GLY A 450 20.66 19.60 -18.42
C GLY A 450 19.76 18.71 -19.28
N ILE A 451 18.46 18.67 -18.98
CA ILE A 451 17.47 17.88 -19.74
C ILE A 451 17.44 18.29 -21.22
N ALA A 452 17.68 19.57 -21.53
CA ALA A 452 17.75 20.02 -22.93
C ALA A 452 18.91 19.39 -23.72
N ALA A 453 20.01 19.03 -23.07
CA ALA A 453 21.11 18.29 -23.69
C ALA A 453 20.76 16.81 -23.85
N MET A 454 20.10 16.21 -22.85
CA MET A 454 19.57 14.84 -22.94
C MET A 454 18.57 14.67 -24.10
N ALA A 455 17.74 15.70 -24.33
CA ALA A 455 16.77 15.76 -25.42
C ALA A 455 17.39 15.84 -26.83
N ASP A 456 18.66 16.25 -26.94
CA ASP A 456 19.37 16.43 -28.20
C ASP A 456 20.24 15.19 -28.51
N PRO A 457 19.84 14.32 -29.43
CA PRO A 457 20.55 13.06 -29.71
C PRO A 457 21.96 13.27 -30.29
N LEU A 458 22.30 14.46 -30.78
CA LEU A 458 23.68 14.78 -31.20
C LEU A 458 24.59 15.14 -30.01
N GLN A 459 24.01 15.64 -28.90
CA GLN A 459 24.75 15.96 -27.68
C GLN A 459 24.80 14.80 -26.70
N THR A 460 23.71 14.03 -26.60
CA THR A 460 23.62 12.85 -25.74
C THR A 460 23.11 11.69 -26.56
N PRO A 461 24.01 10.81 -27.03
CA PRO A 461 23.60 9.61 -27.74
C PRO A 461 22.92 8.63 -26.77
N PRO A 462 22.14 7.65 -27.27
CA PRO A 462 21.33 6.77 -26.42
C PRO A 462 22.09 6.03 -25.33
N GLU A 463 23.31 5.57 -25.62
CA GLU A 463 24.20 4.86 -24.69
C GLU A 463 24.61 5.71 -23.47
N ASP A 464 24.58 7.04 -23.59
CA ASP A 464 24.92 7.95 -22.50
C ASP A 464 23.69 8.32 -21.64
N ARG A 465 22.48 7.88 -22.03
CA ARG A 465 21.25 8.17 -21.28
C ARG A 465 21.05 7.17 -20.15
N PRO A 466 20.96 7.61 -18.87
CA PRO A 466 20.83 6.70 -17.74
C PRO A 466 19.45 6.06 -17.60
N ALA A 467 18.39 6.71 -18.10
CA ALA A 467 17.03 6.19 -18.13
C ALA A 467 16.63 5.87 -19.57
N ARG A 468 16.19 4.63 -19.81
CA ARG A 468 15.88 4.10 -21.15
C ARG A 468 14.49 3.53 -21.25
N PHE A 469 14.00 2.87 -20.21
CA PHE A 469 12.68 2.25 -20.19
C PHE A 469 11.97 2.46 -18.87
N LEU A 470 10.64 2.49 -18.92
CA LEU A 470 9.78 2.42 -17.75
C LEU A 470 9.19 1.01 -17.68
N ARG A 471 9.31 0.37 -16.53
CA ARG A 471 8.57 -0.86 -16.20
C ARG A 471 7.37 -0.50 -15.34
N LEU A 472 6.22 -1.04 -15.71
CA LEU A 472 4.97 -0.96 -14.95
C LEU A 472 4.78 -2.27 -14.18
N GLU A 473 4.60 -2.20 -12.88
CA GLU A 473 4.44 -3.38 -12.00
C GLU A 473 3.16 -3.28 -11.17
N LYS A 474 2.54 -4.41 -10.88
CA LYS A 474 1.26 -4.54 -10.17
C LYS A 474 1.45 -5.42 -8.93
N PRO A 475 0.84 -5.07 -7.78
CA PRO A 475 0.72 -6.00 -6.67
C PRO A 475 -0.22 -7.17 -7.01
N VAL A 476 0.09 -8.35 -6.50
CA VAL A 476 -0.83 -9.49 -6.56
C VAL A 476 -1.59 -9.57 -5.24
N ALA A 477 -2.90 -9.36 -5.32
CA ALA A 477 -3.81 -9.53 -4.19
C ALA A 477 -3.68 -10.95 -3.62
N ILE A 478 -3.45 -11.05 -2.32
CA ILE A 478 -3.35 -12.33 -1.61
C ILE A 478 -4.77 -12.77 -1.22
N PRO A 479 -5.20 -13.99 -1.59
CA PRO A 479 -6.48 -14.55 -1.15
C PRO A 479 -6.45 -14.93 0.34
N ASP A 480 -7.63 -15.10 0.94
CA ASP A 480 -7.76 -15.79 2.23
C ASP A 480 -7.44 -17.30 2.11
N GLU A 481 -7.19 -17.93 3.26
CA GLU A 481 -6.84 -19.36 3.37
C GLU A 481 -7.97 -20.29 2.89
N ASN A 482 -9.24 -19.87 2.95
CA ASN A 482 -10.36 -20.66 2.44
C ASN A 482 -10.39 -20.70 0.90
N VAL A 483 -9.86 -19.67 0.25
CA VAL A 483 -9.71 -19.60 -1.21
C VAL A 483 -8.41 -20.29 -1.66
N ARG A 484 -7.30 -20.02 -0.98
CA ARG A 484 -5.98 -20.61 -1.30
C ARG A 484 -5.06 -20.59 -0.09
N ASP A 485 -4.86 -21.76 0.49
CA ASP A 485 -3.86 -22.00 1.54
C ASP A 485 -2.49 -22.37 0.93
N PHE A 486 -1.42 -21.71 1.40
CA PHE A 486 -0.05 -21.93 0.94
C PHE A 486 0.98 -21.44 1.98
N ASP A 487 2.09 -22.17 2.13
CA ASP A 487 3.14 -21.81 3.08
C ASP A 487 3.86 -20.49 2.75
N ASN A 488 4.28 -19.77 3.79
CA ASN A 488 4.98 -18.49 3.67
C ASN A 488 6.31 -18.57 2.91
N SER A 489 6.92 -19.76 2.76
CA SER A 489 8.06 -20.00 1.86
C SER A 489 7.76 -19.60 0.42
N ALA A 490 6.49 -19.60 -0.02
CA ALA A 490 6.13 -19.17 -1.38
C ALA A 490 6.54 -17.72 -1.70
N PHE A 491 6.64 -16.84 -0.70
CA PHE A 491 7.16 -15.49 -0.88
C PHE A 491 8.68 -15.47 -1.08
N GLY A 492 9.41 -16.52 -0.67
CA GLY A 492 10.85 -16.64 -0.76
C GLY A 492 11.60 -15.93 0.37
N ARG A 493 12.76 -15.34 0.07
CA ARG A 493 13.66 -14.69 1.05
C ARG A 493 13.00 -13.56 1.83
N SER A 494 12.06 -12.84 1.23
CA SER A 494 11.44 -11.67 1.86
C SER A 494 9.99 -11.51 1.43
N ARG A 495 9.13 -11.31 2.44
CA ARG A 495 7.73 -10.91 2.26
C ARG A 495 7.55 -9.40 2.06
N ALA A 496 8.63 -8.62 2.15
CA ALA A 496 8.54 -7.15 2.22
C ALA A 496 7.92 -6.48 0.98
N GLN A 497 7.82 -7.19 -0.14
CA GLN A 497 7.27 -6.70 -1.40
C GLN A 497 6.02 -7.48 -1.83
N LEU A 498 5.61 -8.47 -1.03
CA LEU A 498 4.63 -9.51 -1.36
C LEU A 498 4.87 -10.09 -2.76
N MET A 499 3.84 -10.60 -3.42
CA MET A 499 3.91 -11.08 -4.80
C MET A 499 3.66 -9.93 -5.79
N ARG A 500 4.44 -9.89 -6.89
CA ARG A 500 4.34 -8.82 -7.90
C ARG A 500 4.33 -9.38 -9.32
N GLU A 501 3.59 -8.70 -10.20
CA GLU A 501 3.55 -8.99 -11.64
C GLU A 501 3.96 -7.76 -12.45
N ILE A 502 4.43 -7.98 -13.67
CA ILE A 502 4.81 -6.88 -14.57
C ILE A 502 3.71 -6.70 -15.63
N LEU A 503 3.24 -5.47 -15.79
CA LEU A 503 2.22 -5.04 -16.76
C LEU A 503 2.82 -4.75 -18.15
N GLY A 504 4.13 -4.55 -18.20
CA GLY A 504 4.91 -4.38 -19.42
C GLY A 504 5.93 -3.25 -19.32
N TYR A 505 6.54 -2.99 -20.47
CA TYR A 505 7.64 -2.05 -20.64
C TYR A 505 7.30 -0.99 -21.69
N VAL A 506 7.81 0.23 -21.51
CA VAL A 506 7.78 1.27 -22.53
C VAL A 506 9.09 2.04 -22.58
N PRO A 507 9.49 2.59 -23.74
CA PRO A 507 10.65 3.47 -23.80
C PRO A 507 10.39 4.78 -23.06
N ILE A 508 11.46 5.32 -22.48
CA ILE A 508 11.55 6.69 -21.96
C ILE A 508 12.15 7.57 -23.07
N GLU A 509 11.51 8.70 -23.34
CA GLU A 509 11.96 9.61 -24.40
C GLU A 509 13.28 10.32 -24.00
N PRO A 510 14.04 10.88 -24.95
CA PRO A 510 15.36 11.46 -24.66
C PRO A 510 15.37 12.56 -23.58
N ASP A 511 14.32 13.37 -23.47
CA ASP A 511 14.16 14.37 -22.40
C ASP A 511 13.72 13.76 -21.04
N GLY A 512 13.64 12.44 -20.95
CA GLY A 512 13.17 11.71 -19.77
C GLY A 512 11.65 11.64 -19.64
N SER A 513 10.88 12.20 -20.59
CA SER A 513 9.42 12.20 -20.49
C SER A 513 8.80 10.85 -20.86
N VAL A 514 7.62 10.58 -20.30
CA VAL A 514 6.83 9.36 -20.57
C VAL A 514 5.37 9.74 -20.71
N LYS A 515 4.68 9.32 -21.77
CA LYS A 515 3.22 9.38 -21.91
C LYS A 515 2.74 8.04 -22.46
N VAL A 516 2.10 7.24 -21.62
CA VAL A 516 1.85 5.81 -21.86
C VAL A 516 0.47 5.38 -21.38
N ALA A 517 -0.16 4.45 -22.10
CA ALA A 517 -1.36 3.76 -21.65
C ALA A 517 -1.05 2.79 -20.50
N VAL A 518 -1.84 2.81 -19.43
CA VAL A 518 -1.70 1.89 -18.29
C VAL A 518 -3.04 1.20 -18.01
N PRO A 519 -3.08 -0.08 -17.61
CA PRO A 519 -4.34 -0.75 -17.28
C PRO A 519 -5.15 0.06 -16.26
N ALA A 520 -6.41 0.35 -16.59
CA ALA A 520 -7.30 1.09 -15.69
C ALA A 520 -7.83 0.20 -14.57
N ASN A 521 -8.27 0.81 -13.47
CA ASN A 521 -8.87 0.12 -12.31
C ASN A 521 -7.93 -0.93 -11.67
N VAL A 522 -6.63 -0.71 -11.80
CA VAL A 522 -5.56 -1.57 -11.29
C VAL A 522 -4.58 -0.71 -10.52
N ALA A 523 -4.17 -1.15 -9.33
CA ALA A 523 -3.04 -0.58 -8.61
C ALA A 523 -1.74 -0.88 -9.36
N PHE A 524 -0.88 0.12 -9.55
CA PHE A 524 0.42 -0.10 -10.16
C PHE A 524 1.50 0.81 -9.56
N ALA A 525 2.74 0.36 -9.67
CA ALA A 525 3.95 1.11 -9.38
C ALA A 525 4.84 1.15 -10.63
N ILE A 526 5.90 1.95 -10.56
CA ILE A 526 6.80 2.19 -11.69
C ILE A 526 8.26 1.97 -11.28
N SER A 527 9.05 1.49 -12.23
CA SER A 527 10.51 1.35 -12.10
C SER A 527 11.19 1.95 -13.34
N ILE A 528 12.18 2.80 -13.13
CA ILE A 528 12.99 3.39 -14.22
C ILE A 528 14.19 2.48 -14.48
N LEU A 529 14.39 2.11 -15.73
CA LEU A 529 15.37 1.12 -16.15
C LEU A 529 16.44 1.73 -17.05
N ASP A 530 17.64 1.17 -16.97
CA ASP A 530 18.76 1.46 -17.88
C ASP A 530 18.65 0.68 -19.21
N GLU A 531 19.67 0.77 -20.05
CA GLU A 531 19.71 0.09 -21.34
C GLU A 531 19.66 -1.44 -21.23
N LYS A 532 20.10 -2.01 -20.10
CA LYS A 532 20.15 -3.45 -19.83
C LYS A 532 18.84 -3.96 -19.23
N GLY A 533 17.84 -3.09 -19.07
CA GLY A 533 16.56 -3.41 -18.42
C GLY A 533 16.66 -3.54 -16.91
N GLN A 534 17.74 -3.07 -16.28
CA GLN A 534 17.91 -3.09 -14.82
C GLN A 534 17.37 -1.79 -14.22
N ARG A 535 16.72 -1.87 -13.05
CA ARG A 535 16.33 -0.66 -12.33
C ARG A 535 17.57 0.20 -12.06
N VAL A 536 17.49 1.49 -12.38
CA VAL A 536 18.60 2.44 -12.20
C VAL A 536 18.94 2.62 -10.71
N GLY A 537 20.06 3.27 -10.41
CA GLY A 537 20.45 3.59 -9.03
C GLY A 537 20.08 5.02 -8.61
N GLY A 538 20.36 5.36 -7.34
CA GLY A 538 20.17 6.71 -6.81
C GLY A 538 18.72 7.10 -6.61
N ALA A 539 18.43 8.40 -6.51
CA ALA A 539 17.08 8.90 -6.22
C ALA A 539 16.05 8.49 -7.27
N MET A 540 16.43 8.53 -8.55
CA MET A 540 15.62 8.08 -9.70
C MET A 540 15.35 6.56 -9.69
N GLY A 541 16.23 5.79 -9.04
CA GLY A 541 16.19 4.33 -9.00
C GLY A 541 15.51 3.72 -7.79
N ASN A 542 15.03 4.56 -6.87
CA ASN A 542 14.30 4.09 -5.72
C ASN A 542 13.00 3.41 -6.15
N ARG A 543 12.64 2.35 -5.45
CA ARG A 543 11.38 1.65 -5.71
C ARG A 543 10.20 2.57 -5.37
N HIS A 544 9.22 2.64 -6.26
CA HIS A 544 8.00 3.38 -6.03
C HIS A 544 7.10 2.62 -5.04
N GLN A 545 7.24 2.92 -3.75
CA GLN A 545 6.49 2.29 -2.65
C GLN A 545 5.19 3.06 -2.35
N ASN A 546 4.35 3.13 -3.39
CA ASN A 546 3.00 3.69 -3.34
C ASN A 546 2.20 3.13 -4.52
N TRP A 547 0.89 2.93 -4.35
CA TRP A 547 0.03 2.42 -5.41
C TRP A 547 -0.64 3.56 -6.17
N LEU A 548 -0.27 3.71 -7.45
CA LEU A 548 -0.98 4.58 -8.39
C LEU A 548 -2.17 3.84 -8.97
N THR A 549 -3.23 4.58 -9.31
CA THR A 549 -4.41 4.03 -10.00
C THR A 549 -4.93 5.07 -10.96
N VAL A 550 -5.53 4.62 -12.06
CA VAL A 550 -6.27 5.49 -12.99
C VAL A 550 -7.60 4.84 -13.37
N ARG A 551 -8.61 5.66 -13.58
CA ARG A 551 -9.90 5.25 -14.16
C ARG A 551 -9.78 5.13 -15.69
N PRO A 552 -10.71 4.41 -16.35
CA PRO A 552 -10.70 4.30 -17.81
C PRO A 552 -10.72 5.69 -18.48
N GLY A 553 -9.74 5.95 -19.34
CA GLY A 553 -9.54 7.20 -20.07
C GLY A 553 -8.96 8.36 -19.26
N GLU A 554 -8.78 8.21 -17.94
CA GLU A 554 -8.16 9.23 -17.10
C GLU A 554 -6.67 9.39 -17.42
N THR A 555 -6.16 10.62 -17.35
CA THR A 555 -4.72 10.91 -17.38
C THR A 555 -4.23 11.31 -16.00
N LEU A 556 -3.31 10.53 -15.43
CA LEU A 556 -2.51 10.89 -14.26
C LEU A 556 -1.21 11.55 -14.72
N GLU A 557 -1.01 12.81 -14.36
CA GLU A 557 0.22 13.56 -14.67
C GLU A 557 1.11 13.73 -13.43
N CYS A 558 2.40 13.45 -13.59
CA CYS A 558 3.46 13.68 -12.61
C CYS A 558 4.47 14.69 -13.16
N SER A 559 4.83 15.70 -12.36
CA SER A 559 5.87 16.68 -12.71
C SER A 559 7.27 16.05 -12.84
N GLY A 560 7.54 15.01 -12.06
CA GLY A 560 8.83 14.33 -11.96
C GLY A 560 8.72 13.14 -11.02
N CYS A 561 9.86 12.63 -10.55
CA CYS A 561 9.94 11.57 -9.55
C CYS A 561 10.29 12.13 -8.16
N HIS A 562 9.98 11.37 -7.12
CA HIS A 562 10.23 11.76 -5.73
C HIS A 562 11.51 11.13 -5.18
N ASN A 563 12.25 11.86 -4.36
CA ASN A 563 13.23 11.24 -3.47
C ASN A 563 12.56 10.92 -2.12
N PRO A 564 12.42 9.65 -1.71
CA PRO A 564 11.76 9.27 -0.46
C PRO A 564 12.44 9.80 0.81
N ASN A 565 13.68 10.30 0.70
CA ASN A 565 14.40 10.95 1.80
C ASN A 565 14.25 12.48 1.81
N SER A 566 13.45 13.02 0.90
CA SER A 566 13.16 14.45 0.76
C SER A 566 11.84 14.77 1.44
N PRO A 567 11.75 15.87 2.20
CA PRO A 567 10.48 16.34 2.73
C PRO A 567 9.62 16.99 1.62
N THR A 568 10.12 17.16 0.40
CA THR A 568 9.39 17.89 -0.65
C THR A 568 8.03 17.24 -0.92
N PRO A 569 6.94 18.03 -0.98
CA PRO A 569 5.62 17.49 -1.28
C PRO A 569 5.59 16.79 -2.64
N HIS A 570 4.96 15.62 -2.72
CA HIS A 570 4.79 14.84 -3.94
C HIS A 570 3.43 14.13 -3.94
N GLY A 571 2.94 13.74 -5.13
CA GLY A 571 1.67 13.00 -5.26
C GLY A 571 0.41 13.87 -5.15
N ARG A 572 0.57 15.19 -5.05
CA ARG A 572 -0.51 16.18 -5.00
C ARG A 572 -0.32 17.23 -6.11
N PRO A 573 -1.20 17.31 -7.13
CA PRO A 573 -1.01 18.17 -8.30
C PRO A 573 -0.86 19.67 -8.02
N ASP A 574 -1.46 20.16 -6.92
CA ASP A 574 -1.42 21.56 -6.49
C ASP A 574 -0.35 21.85 -5.41
N ALA A 575 0.52 20.88 -5.12
CA ALA A 575 1.58 21.02 -4.12
C ALA A 575 2.94 20.58 -4.67
N GLY A 576 4.00 21.05 -4.01
CA GLY A 576 5.36 20.76 -4.41
C GLY A 576 5.86 21.64 -5.55
N PRO A 577 7.09 21.38 -6.01
CA PRO A 577 7.71 22.17 -7.05
C PRO A 577 7.08 21.89 -8.41
N ALA A 578 6.98 22.94 -9.23
CA ALA A 578 6.66 22.77 -10.64
C ALA A 578 7.77 21.95 -11.33
N SER A 579 7.40 21.26 -12.41
CA SER A 579 8.39 20.53 -13.20
C SER A 579 9.52 21.45 -13.67
N VAL A 580 10.77 20.99 -13.55
CA VAL A 580 11.95 21.68 -14.09
C VAL A 580 12.04 21.62 -15.60
N TRP A 581 11.33 20.65 -16.21
CA TRP A 581 11.28 20.50 -17.64
C TRP A 581 10.07 21.19 -18.24
N GLY A 582 10.32 22.40 -18.78
CA GLY A 582 9.30 23.19 -19.47
C GLY A 582 8.88 22.65 -20.84
N GLY A 583 9.55 21.63 -21.37
CA GLY A 583 9.29 21.08 -22.71
C GLY A 583 9.86 21.95 -23.84
N ALA A 584 9.32 21.79 -25.04
CA ALA A 584 9.76 22.45 -26.26
C ALA A 584 9.71 23.98 -26.15
N ALA A 585 10.78 24.64 -26.57
CA ALA A 585 10.90 26.10 -26.47
C ALA A 585 10.10 26.86 -27.55
N THR A 586 9.66 26.20 -28.61
CA THR A 586 9.00 26.81 -29.78
C THR A 586 7.96 25.89 -30.39
N THR A 587 6.96 26.49 -31.06
CA THR A 587 5.95 25.76 -31.85
C THR A 587 6.42 25.52 -33.29
N SER A 588 6.01 24.38 -33.87
CA SER A 588 6.23 23.95 -35.25
C SER A 588 7.68 23.66 -35.65
N LEU A 589 8.58 23.51 -34.67
CA LEU A 589 9.95 23.03 -34.90
C LEU A 589 10.16 21.73 -34.11
N PRO A 590 10.94 20.78 -34.64
CA PRO A 590 11.37 19.62 -33.87
C PRO A 590 12.32 20.05 -32.74
N PHE A 591 12.56 19.13 -31.81
CA PHE A 591 13.68 19.28 -30.87
C PHE A 591 15.02 19.34 -31.64
N PRO A 592 16.07 19.96 -31.08
CA PRO A 592 17.36 20.05 -31.75
C PRO A 592 17.88 18.69 -32.20
N ASN A 593 18.29 18.60 -33.47
CA ASN A 593 18.84 17.41 -34.12
C ASN A 593 17.94 16.15 -34.10
N THR A 594 16.63 16.31 -33.88
CA THR A 594 15.67 15.20 -33.99
C THR A 594 15.04 15.11 -35.38
N ASP A 595 14.29 14.04 -35.65
CA ASP A 595 13.53 13.84 -36.88
C ASP A 595 12.60 15.07 -37.15
N PRO A 596 12.71 15.73 -38.31
CA PRO A 596 11.85 16.87 -38.66
C PRO A 596 10.35 16.56 -38.72
N ALA A 597 9.95 15.28 -38.83
CA ALA A 597 8.55 14.87 -38.77
C ALA A 597 7.97 15.02 -37.36
N LEU A 598 8.80 14.98 -36.32
CA LEU A 598 8.42 15.11 -34.91
C LEU A 598 8.44 16.58 -34.45
N PHE A 599 7.62 17.42 -35.06
CA PHE A 599 7.53 18.84 -34.71
C PHE A 599 6.74 19.07 -33.41
N ALA A 600 7.24 19.93 -32.53
CA ALA A 600 6.63 20.20 -31.23
C ALA A 600 5.74 21.45 -31.23
N ASP A 601 4.74 21.48 -30.36
CA ASP A 601 4.12 22.71 -29.86
C ASP A 601 4.87 23.18 -28.61
N MET A 602 5.00 24.50 -28.44
CA MET A 602 5.71 25.07 -27.30
C MET A 602 5.11 24.55 -25.97
N GLY A 603 5.97 24.04 -25.09
CA GLY A 603 5.60 23.46 -23.80
C GLY A 603 5.44 21.94 -23.79
N GLU A 604 5.36 21.29 -24.97
CA GLU A 604 5.26 19.83 -25.05
C GLU A 604 6.58 19.16 -24.65
N THR A 605 6.47 18.07 -23.89
CA THR A 605 7.57 17.11 -23.73
C THR A 605 7.72 16.25 -24.98
N MET A 606 8.85 15.56 -25.14
CA MET A 606 9.06 14.65 -26.26
C MET A 606 7.99 13.54 -26.29
N ALA A 607 7.54 13.04 -25.14
CA ALA A 607 6.48 12.05 -25.06
C ALA A 607 5.11 12.60 -25.48
N GLN A 608 4.81 13.86 -25.19
CA GLN A 608 3.60 14.53 -25.70
C GLN A 608 3.65 14.69 -27.22
N VAL A 609 4.81 15.09 -27.77
CA VAL A 609 5.02 15.18 -29.22
C VAL A 609 4.83 13.82 -29.88
N PHE A 610 5.43 12.77 -29.32
CA PHE A 610 5.30 11.42 -29.85
C PHE A 610 3.83 10.96 -29.84
N ALA A 611 3.14 11.13 -28.70
CA ALA A 611 1.74 10.76 -28.56
C ALA A 611 0.82 11.48 -29.55
N ARG A 612 1.05 12.78 -29.80
CA ARG A 612 0.23 13.59 -30.71
C ARG A 612 0.45 13.26 -32.18
N ILE A 613 1.68 12.96 -32.58
CA ILE A 613 2.04 12.74 -34.00
C ILE A 613 1.84 11.29 -34.39
N ASN A 614 2.19 10.37 -33.49
CA ASN A 614 2.04 8.94 -33.68
C ASN A 614 0.82 8.48 -32.89
N GLU A 615 1.04 7.83 -31.75
CA GLU A 615 0.00 7.38 -30.83
C GLU A 615 0.57 7.31 -29.42
N ILE A 616 -0.32 7.32 -28.42
CA ILE A 616 0.07 7.07 -27.03
C ILE A 616 0.68 5.67 -26.96
N ARG A 617 1.90 5.57 -26.40
CA ARG A 617 2.61 4.30 -26.30
C ARG A 617 1.82 3.30 -25.46
N ARG A 618 1.92 2.03 -25.80
CA ARG A 618 1.35 0.91 -25.04
C ARG A 618 2.47 0.06 -24.47
N PRO A 619 2.28 -0.55 -23.28
CA PRO A 619 3.25 -1.48 -22.72
C PRO A 619 3.44 -2.69 -23.64
N THR A 620 4.67 -3.20 -23.71
CA THR A 620 5.03 -4.44 -24.41
C THR A 620 5.58 -5.47 -23.42
N PRO A 621 5.54 -6.78 -23.72
CA PRO A 621 6.21 -7.79 -22.89
C PRO A 621 7.74 -7.65 -22.92
N ASP A 622 8.26 -7.09 -24.01
CA ASP A 622 9.68 -7.02 -24.28
C ASP A 622 10.26 -5.61 -24.05
N VAL A 623 11.53 -5.56 -23.66
CA VAL A 623 12.32 -4.33 -23.64
C VAL A 623 12.82 -4.07 -25.05
N ILE A 624 12.26 -3.06 -25.71
CA ILE A 624 12.51 -2.75 -27.13
C ILE A 624 13.03 -1.32 -27.26
N TYR A 625 14.25 -1.18 -27.77
CA TYR A 625 14.79 0.10 -28.19
C TYR A 625 14.78 0.21 -29.72
N ALA A 626 14.12 1.27 -30.20
CA ALA A 626 14.23 1.75 -31.56
C ALA A 626 14.58 3.25 -31.53
N ASP A 627 15.45 3.68 -32.44
CA ASP A 627 15.76 5.10 -32.58
C ASP A 627 14.67 5.80 -33.40
N GLU A 628 13.71 6.37 -32.69
CA GLU A 628 12.60 7.15 -33.26
C GLU A 628 12.92 8.64 -33.38
N TRP A 629 13.98 9.12 -32.71
CA TRP A 629 14.21 10.54 -32.52
C TRP A 629 15.34 11.10 -33.36
N SER A 630 16.40 10.36 -33.67
CA SER A 630 17.58 10.99 -34.27
C SER A 630 17.31 11.49 -35.69
N GLY A 631 17.62 12.77 -35.92
CA GLY A 631 17.53 13.42 -37.23
C GLY A 631 18.77 13.17 -38.11
N ASP A 632 18.79 13.77 -39.30
CA ASP A 632 19.86 13.57 -40.30
C ASP A 632 21.26 13.97 -39.84
N ALA A 633 21.38 14.78 -38.78
CA ALA A 633 22.66 15.22 -38.23
C ALA A 633 23.37 14.14 -37.40
N VAL A 634 22.64 13.11 -36.96
CA VAL A 634 23.17 11.97 -36.20
C VAL A 634 23.49 10.85 -37.20
N ASP A 635 24.78 10.65 -37.48
CA ASP A 635 25.28 9.66 -38.42
C ASP A 635 26.56 8.98 -37.86
N PRO A 636 26.58 7.64 -37.68
CA PRO A 636 25.49 6.70 -37.94
C PRO A 636 24.33 6.85 -36.94
N LYS A 637 23.12 6.47 -37.36
CA LYS A 637 22.00 6.34 -36.43
C LYS A 637 22.27 5.21 -35.42
N PRO A 638 21.82 5.34 -34.16
CA PRO A 638 21.91 4.28 -33.16
C PRO A 638 21.23 2.98 -33.60
N ASP A 639 21.85 1.85 -33.27
CA ASP A 639 21.28 0.54 -33.56
C ASP A 639 20.06 0.25 -32.67
N SER A 640 19.05 -0.37 -33.25
CA SER A 640 17.89 -0.88 -32.50
C SER A 640 18.23 -2.24 -31.87
N PHE A 641 17.67 -2.51 -30.71
CA PHE A 641 17.80 -3.80 -30.03
C PHE A 641 16.52 -4.17 -29.29
N ALA A 642 16.36 -5.45 -29.01
CA ALA A 642 15.31 -5.96 -28.15
C ALA A 642 15.87 -7.09 -27.28
N TYR A 643 15.33 -7.20 -26.07
CA TYR A 643 15.52 -8.38 -25.23
C TYR A 643 14.17 -9.08 -25.20
N ALA A 644 13.95 -10.05 -26.08
CA ALA A 644 12.63 -10.68 -26.19
C ALA A 644 12.56 -11.98 -25.37
N TYR A 645 11.40 -12.25 -24.75
CA TYR A 645 11.19 -13.56 -24.12
C TYR A 645 11.20 -14.72 -25.12
N ALA A 646 10.94 -14.43 -26.40
CA ALA A 646 11.07 -15.41 -27.49
C ALA A 646 12.51 -15.88 -27.71
N ASP A 647 13.52 -15.16 -27.20
CA ASP A 647 14.93 -15.52 -27.32
C ASP A 647 15.40 -16.46 -26.19
N LEU A 648 14.55 -16.75 -25.20
CA LEU A 648 14.86 -17.68 -24.11
C LEU A 648 14.87 -19.14 -24.61
N GLN A 649 15.81 -19.93 -24.09
CA GLN A 649 15.84 -21.40 -24.23
C GLN A 649 14.98 -22.10 -23.18
N THR A 650 14.57 -21.37 -22.14
CA THR A 650 13.71 -21.83 -21.03
C THR A 650 12.28 -21.32 -21.20
N PRO A 651 11.31 -21.84 -20.42
CA PRO A 651 9.93 -21.36 -20.48
C PRO A 651 9.85 -19.83 -20.25
N PRO A 652 9.15 -19.07 -21.12
CA PRO A 652 8.99 -17.63 -20.93
C PRO A 652 7.94 -17.33 -19.84
N PRO A 653 8.07 -16.23 -19.07
CA PRO A 653 7.17 -15.86 -17.98
C PRO A 653 5.85 -15.21 -18.46
N ILE A 654 5.38 -15.57 -19.65
CA ILE A 654 4.15 -15.03 -20.26
C ILE A 654 3.31 -16.15 -20.87
N SER A 655 1.99 -15.98 -20.85
CA SER A 655 1.08 -16.92 -21.52
C SER A 655 1.24 -16.85 -23.05
N GLY A 656 0.94 -17.95 -23.75
CA GLY A 656 1.01 -17.98 -25.22
C GLY A 656 0.07 -16.99 -25.92
N VAL A 657 -1.06 -16.65 -25.29
CA VAL A 657 -1.98 -15.61 -25.80
C VAL A 657 -1.30 -14.24 -25.71
N CYS A 658 -0.71 -13.91 -24.56
CA CYS A 658 -0.02 -12.64 -24.35
C CYS A 658 1.27 -12.51 -25.17
N ALA A 659 1.94 -13.63 -25.50
CA ALA A 659 3.04 -13.63 -26.45
C ALA A 659 2.62 -13.24 -27.88
N THR A 660 1.34 -13.38 -28.22
CA THR A 660 0.81 -13.07 -29.56
C THR A 660 0.11 -11.71 -29.61
N ASP A 661 -0.65 -11.36 -28.57
CA ASP A 661 -1.45 -10.14 -28.50
C ASP A 661 -1.38 -9.57 -27.07
N TRP A 662 -0.61 -8.50 -26.88
CA TRP A 662 -0.43 -7.87 -25.57
C TRP A 662 -1.59 -6.90 -25.27
N ALA A 663 -2.32 -7.19 -24.21
CA ALA A 663 -3.57 -6.53 -23.84
C ALA A 663 -3.56 -6.10 -22.35
N PRO A 664 -4.52 -5.28 -21.85
CA PRO A 664 -4.47 -4.74 -20.49
C PRO A 664 -4.54 -5.80 -19.39
N ASN A 665 -5.04 -6.99 -19.71
CA ASN A 665 -5.11 -8.16 -18.82
C ASN A 665 -3.86 -9.07 -18.89
N CYS A 666 -2.89 -8.78 -19.75
CA CYS A 666 -1.66 -9.57 -19.85
C CYS A 666 -0.69 -9.29 -18.70
N ARG A 667 -0.14 -10.35 -18.12
CA ARG A 667 0.81 -10.30 -17.00
C ARG A 667 2.06 -11.08 -17.35
N ILE A 668 3.21 -10.54 -16.93
CA ILE A 668 4.46 -11.28 -16.81
C ILE A 668 4.53 -11.79 -15.37
N VAL A 669 4.63 -13.12 -15.20
CA VAL A 669 4.64 -13.81 -13.90
C VAL A 669 5.93 -14.61 -13.80
N ILE A 670 6.78 -14.29 -12.82
CA ILE A 670 8.12 -14.88 -12.70
C ILE A 670 8.22 -15.69 -11.41
N ASN A 671 7.88 -16.97 -11.49
CA ASN A 671 8.18 -17.95 -10.46
C ASN A 671 9.63 -18.45 -10.60
N TYR A 672 10.38 -18.54 -9.50
CA TYR A 672 11.77 -18.96 -9.50
C TYR A 672 11.94 -20.35 -10.11
N GLU A 673 11.18 -21.34 -9.61
CA GLU A 673 11.27 -22.74 -10.07
C GLU A 673 11.03 -22.87 -11.57
N GLN A 674 10.07 -22.13 -12.11
CA GLN A 674 9.62 -22.32 -13.48
C GLN A 674 10.44 -21.52 -14.50
N HIS A 675 10.98 -20.36 -14.10
CA HIS A 675 11.57 -19.39 -15.04
C HIS A 675 13.04 -19.09 -14.78
N ILE A 676 13.49 -19.12 -13.51
CA ILE A 676 14.87 -18.78 -13.14
C ILE A 676 15.72 -20.05 -13.00
N HIS A 677 15.27 -21.02 -12.20
CA HIS A 677 16.00 -22.26 -11.93
C HIS A 677 16.44 -23.02 -13.21
N PRO A 678 15.61 -23.14 -14.26
CA PRO A 678 15.99 -23.86 -15.47
C PRO A 678 17.16 -23.23 -16.24
N LEU A 679 17.48 -21.94 -16.00
CA LEU A 679 18.59 -21.25 -16.67
C LEU A 679 19.94 -21.90 -16.38
N TRP A 680 20.09 -22.47 -15.17
CA TRP A 680 21.35 -23.05 -14.69
C TRP A 680 21.75 -24.32 -15.44
N SER A 681 20.77 -25.03 -16.01
CA SER A 681 20.96 -26.31 -16.70
C SER A 681 20.80 -26.23 -18.22
N VAL A 682 20.65 -25.02 -18.80
CA VAL A 682 20.67 -24.86 -20.27
C VAL A 682 22.04 -25.28 -20.79
N ASN A 683 22.06 -26.23 -21.73
CA ASN A 683 23.28 -26.74 -22.36
C ASN A 683 24.01 -25.60 -23.11
N ARG A 684 25.25 -25.33 -22.70
CA ARG A 684 26.15 -24.34 -23.31
C ARG A 684 27.50 -24.97 -23.71
N GLU A 685 27.48 -26.24 -24.10
CA GLU A 685 28.62 -26.94 -24.68
C GLU A 685 29.03 -26.29 -26.01
N VAL A 686 30.30 -25.92 -26.11
CA VAL A 686 30.94 -25.53 -27.37
C VAL A 686 31.45 -26.79 -28.04
N LEU A 687 30.94 -27.09 -29.23
CA LEU A 687 31.35 -28.28 -30.00
C LEU A 687 32.38 -27.93 -31.07
N ASP A 688 33.38 -28.78 -31.23
CA ASP A 688 34.28 -28.76 -32.39
C ASP A 688 33.47 -29.02 -33.67
N PRO A 689 33.55 -28.14 -34.68
CA PRO A 689 32.67 -28.21 -35.86
C PRO A 689 32.93 -29.42 -36.76
N ASP A 690 34.11 -30.05 -36.68
CA ASP A 690 34.49 -31.19 -37.52
C ASP A 690 34.26 -32.54 -36.81
N THR A 691 34.49 -32.59 -35.50
CA THR A 691 34.46 -33.82 -34.71
C THR A 691 33.22 -33.96 -33.84
N MET A 692 32.45 -32.88 -33.65
CA MET A 692 31.32 -32.80 -32.73
C MET A 692 31.69 -33.10 -31.26
N ALA A 693 32.98 -33.02 -30.91
CA ALA A 693 33.43 -33.20 -29.54
C ALA A 693 33.25 -31.89 -28.76
N VAL A 694 32.88 -31.98 -27.48
CA VAL A 694 32.84 -30.82 -26.57
C VAL A 694 34.26 -30.31 -26.37
N VAL A 695 34.49 -29.03 -26.72
CA VAL A 695 35.76 -28.33 -26.53
C VAL A 695 35.75 -27.39 -25.33
N ASP A 696 34.57 -26.90 -24.96
CA ASP A 696 34.34 -26.11 -23.75
C ASP A 696 32.90 -26.32 -23.29
N ASP A 697 32.59 -26.07 -22.02
CA ASP A 697 31.24 -26.18 -21.47
C ASP A 697 30.95 -25.06 -20.47
N TYR A 698 30.08 -24.14 -20.87
CA TYR A 698 29.67 -22.99 -20.06
C TYR A 698 28.32 -23.19 -19.36
N THR A 699 27.82 -24.43 -19.31
CA THR A 699 26.62 -24.77 -18.54
C THR A 699 26.87 -24.46 -17.07
N CYS A 700 26.01 -23.70 -16.39
CA CYS A 700 26.31 -23.22 -15.04
C CYS A 700 26.58 -24.39 -14.07
N THR A 701 25.76 -25.43 -14.16
CA THR A 701 25.89 -26.66 -13.36
C THR A 701 27.07 -27.56 -13.74
N SER A 702 27.85 -27.24 -14.80
CA SER A 702 29.11 -27.97 -15.08
C SER A 702 30.22 -27.62 -14.08
N CYS A 703 30.12 -26.44 -13.45
CA CYS A 703 31.09 -25.91 -12.49
C CYS A 703 30.48 -25.60 -11.11
N HIS A 704 29.21 -25.19 -11.07
CA HIS A 704 28.45 -24.88 -9.86
C HIS A 704 27.59 -26.06 -9.42
N THR A 705 28.26 -27.15 -9.01
CA THR A 705 27.63 -28.36 -8.48
C THR A 705 28.53 -29.02 -7.43
N ASP A 706 27.92 -29.72 -6.49
CA ASP A 706 28.59 -30.45 -5.41
C ASP A 706 29.12 -31.83 -5.83
N THR A 707 28.87 -32.26 -7.07
CA THR A 707 29.26 -33.58 -7.58
C THR A 707 29.96 -33.48 -8.93
N ASP A 708 31.00 -34.29 -9.13
CA ASP A 708 31.71 -34.39 -10.41
C ASP A 708 31.01 -35.35 -11.38
N ALA A 709 31.52 -35.46 -12.61
CA ALA A 709 30.97 -36.33 -13.64
C ALA A 709 31.02 -37.84 -13.31
N ALA A 710 31.67 -38.24 -12.21
CA ALA A 710 31.71 -39.60 -11.68
C ALA A 710 30.86 -39.78 -10.40
N ASP A 711 29.98 -38.81 -10.11
CA ASP A 711 29.14 -38.73 -8.91
C ASP A 711 29.94 -38.64 -7.59
N ALA A 712 31.20 -38.19 -7.65
CA ALA A 712 32.02 -37.96 -6.47
C ALA A 712 31.86 -36.52 -5.96
N GLN A 713 31.81 -36.33 -4.64
CA GLN A 713 31.67 -34.99 -4.06
C GLN A 713 32.86 -34.08 -4.41
N GLN A 714 32.55 -32.85 -4.75
CA GLN A 714 33.50 -31.77 -5.02
C GLN A 714 33.00 -30.45 -4.43
N VAL A 715 33.90 -29.53 -4.14
CA VAL A 715 33.52 -28.19 -3.70
C VAL A 715 33.01 -27.42 -4.93
N PRO A 716 31.76 -26.92 -4.94
CA PRO A 716 31.23 -26.13 -6.04
C PRO A 716 32.12 -24.89 -6.32
N ALA A 717 32.33 -24.56 -7.59
CA ALA A 717 33.15 -23.42 -7.95
C ALA A 717 32.62 -22.13 -7.31
N GLY A 718 33.49 -21.39 -6.61
CA GLY A 718 33.10 -20.15 -5.94
C GLY A 718 32.21 -20.34 -4.71
N GLN A 719 32.11 -21.55 -4.14
CA GLN A 719 31.22 -21.89 -3.02
C GLN A 719 29.76 -21.56 -3.36
N LEU A 720 29.33 -21.94 -4.57
CA LEU A 720 27.99 -21.71 -5.07
C LEU A 720 27.50 -22.98 -5.76
N ASP A 721 26.52 -23.65 -5.17
CA ASP A 721 25.83 -24.79 -5.78
C ASP A 721 24.56 -24.33 -6.52
N LEU A 722 24.48 -24.59 -7.82
CA LEU A 722 23.31 -24.30 -8.64
C LEU A 722 22.57 -25.58 -9.06
N GLY A 723 22.89 -26.71 -8.42
CA GLY A 723 22.27 -28.00 -8.65
C GLY A 723 20.77 -28.04 -8.40
N ASP A 724 20.14 -29.08 -8.94
CA ASP A 724 18.75 -29.42 -8.69
C ASP A 724 18.55 -29.99 -7.27
N GLY A 725 17.29 -29.96 -6.82
CA GLY A 725 16.87 -30.63 -5.59
C GLY A 725 16.54 -29.65 -4.46
N PRO A 726 15.85 -30.15 -3.42
CA PRO A 726 15.43 -29.35 -2.29
C PRO A 726 16.64 -28.91 -1.46
N SER A 727 16.60 -27.68 -0.96
CA SER A 727 17.61 -27.18 -0.03
C SER A 727 17.53 -27.92 1.31
N PRO A 728 18.66 -28.22 1.96
CA PRO A 728 18.66 -28.78 3.31
C PRO A 728 18.09 -27.82 4.38
N ASP A 729 18.15 -26.51 4.14
CA ASP A 729 17.66 -25.48 5.09
C ASP A 729 16.16 -25.18 4.95
N GLU A 730 15.64 -25.25 3.72
CA GLU A 730 14.22 -25.06 3.41
C GLU A 730 13.83 -26.00 2.27
N PRO A 731 13.27 -27.18 2.55
CA PRO A 731 12.96 -28.18 1.54
C PRO A 731 11.93 -27.75 0.49
N LEU A 732 11.15 -26.69 0.74
CA LEU A 732 10.23 -26.10 -0.23
C LEU A 732 10.94 -25.22 -1.27
N HIS A 733 12.21 -24.88 -1.06
CA HIS A 733 13.05 -24.17 -2.02
C HIS A 733 14.05 -25.10 -2.71
N PHE A 734 14.36 -24.83 -3.97
CA PHE A 734 15.57 -25.37 -4.61
C PHE A 734 16.83 -24.93 -3.87
N ASN A 735 17.86 -25.80 -3.81
CA ASN A 735 19.14 -25.45 -3.21
C ASN A 735 19.74 -24.18 -3.84
N ALA A 736 19.74 -24.13 -5.18
CA ALA A 736 20.19 -22.96 -5.95
C ALA A 736 19.53 -21.63 -5.54
N TYR A 737 18.24 -21.63 -5.17
CA TYR A 737 17.57 -20.42 -4.68
C TYR A 737 18.25 -19.91 -3.41
N ARG A 738 18.50 -20.83 -2.48
CA ARG A 738 19.09 -20.51 -1.19
C ARG A 738 20.54 -20.06 -1.32
N GLU A 739 21.31 -20.77 -2.12
CA GLU A 739 22.71 -20.47 -2.46
C GLU A 739 22.89 -19.07 -3.07
N LEU A 740 21.97 -18.66 -3.95
CA LEU A 740 22.01 -17.34 -4.58
C LEU A 740 21.63 -16.22 -3.61
N LEU A 741 20.63 -16.46 -2.75
CA LEU A 741 19.95 -15.42 -1.99
C LEU A 741 20.24 -15.44 -0.49
N PHE A 742 20.95 -16.41 0.07
CA PHE A 742 21.24 -16.46 1.50
C PHE A 742 22.76 -16.55 1.73
N PRO A 743 23.28 -16.04 2.86
CA PRO A 743 24.64 -16.34 3.26
C PRO A 743 24.79 -17.84 3.52
N ASP A 744 25.96 -18.37 3.20
CA ASP A 744 26.33 -19.76 3.44
C ASP A 744 27.71 -19.84 4.13
N SER A 745 28.22 -21.05 4.36
CA SER A 745 29.55 -21.32 4.90
C SER A 745 30.48 -21.87 3.82
N GLU A 746 31.74 -21.43 3.83
CA GLU A 746 32.76 -21.99 2.94
C GLU A 746 32.93 -23.48 3.23
N GLN A 747 32.91 -24.32 2.20
CA GLN A 747 33.06 -25.76 2.32
C GLN A 747 34.41 -26.25 1.81
N GLU A 748 34.90 -27.33 2.41
CA GLU A 748 36.06 -28.09 1.95
C GLU A 748 35.79 -29.60 1.88
N LEU A 749 36.52 -30.27 0.99
CA LEU A 749 36.41 -31.72 0.83
C LEU A 749 37.35 -32.45 1.80
N VAL A 750 36.78 -33.06 2.84
CA VAL A 750 37.53 -33.83 3.84
C VAL A 750 37.08 -35.29 3.85
N ASN A 751 38.01 -36.19 3.52
CA ASN A 751 37.76 -37.63 3.42
C ASN A 751 36.61 -38.01 2.45
N GLY A 752 36.39 -37.20 1.40
CA GLY A 752 35.33 -37.43 0.43
C GLY A 752 33.93 -36.98 0.90
N ALA A 753 33.85 -36.21 1.98
CA ALA A 753 32.66 -35.52 2.43
C ALA A 753 32.87 -33.99 2.35
N LEU A 754 31.88 -33.25 1.86
CA LEU A 754 31.82 -31.80 2.03
C LEU A 754 31.52 -31.46 3.48
N ILE A 755 32.35 -30.61 4.08
CA ILE A 755 32.15 -30.09 5.43
C ILE A 755 32.48 -28.59 5.45
N ASP A 756 31.87 -27.86 6.37
CA ASP A 756 32.16 -26.45 6.56
C ASP A 756 33.60 -26.24 7.06
N VAL A 757 34.27 -25.24 6.48
CA VAL A 757 35.57 -24.75 6.91
C VAL A 757 35.40 -24.07 8.26
N LEU A 758 36.09 -24.61 9.27
CA LEU A 758 36.11 -24.07 10.61
C LEU A 758 37.42 -23.33 10.88
N VAL A 759 37.32 -22.07 11.30
CA VAL A 759 38.46 -21.22 11.71
C VAL A 759 38.35 -20.82 13.17
N ASP A 760 39.50 -20.60 13.81
CA ASP A 760 39.58 -20.10 15.18
C ASP A 760 39.01 -18.66 15.24
N SER A 761 37.97 -18.46 16.04
CA SER A 761 37.36 -17.15 16.29
C SER A 761 38.28 -16.18 17.04
N GLY A 762 39.36 -16.69 17.66
CA GLY A 762 40.20 -15.95 18.60
C GLY A 762 39.63 -15.93 20.02
N GLU A 763 38.47 -16.53 20.24
CA GLU A 763 37.89 -16.77 21.56
C GLU A 763 38.15 -18.20 22.02
N VAL A 764 38.14 -18.43 23.33
CA VAL A 764 38.38 -19.73 23.94
C VAL A 764 37.21 -20.11 24.82
N LEU A 765 36.88 -21.40 24.87
CA LEU A 765 35.82 -21.92 25.73
C LEU A 765 36.14 -21.60 27.20
N ARG A 766 35.13 -21.16 27.96
CA ARG A 766 35.28 -20.79 29.38
C ARG A 766 34.30 -21.54 30.28
N ASP A 767 34.70 -21.82 31.51
CA ASP A 767 33.84 -22.38 32.55
C ASP A 767 32.88 -21.32 33.14
N GLU A 768 31.99 -21.74 34.06
CA GLU A 768 31.01 -20.85 34.72
C GLU A 768 31.68 -19.72 35.52
N GLU A 769 32.95 -19.87 35.88
CA GLU A 769 33.77 -18.87 36.57
C GLU A 769 34.63 -18.01 35.63
N GLY A 770 34.53 -18.22 34.31
CA GLY A 770 35.23 -17.44 33.28
C GLY A 770 36.66 -17.88 32.96
N ASN A 771 37.12 -19.03 33.47
CA ASN A 771 38.46 -19.56 33.17
C ASN A 771 38.47 -20.37 31.87
N PRO A 772 39.54 -20.32 31.05
CA PRO A 772 39.66 -21.13 29.84
C PRO A 772 39.59 -22.64 30.14
N ILE A 773 38.75 -23.34 29.38
CA ILE A 773 38.68 -24.80 29.37
C ILE A 773 39.85 -25.31 28.53
N LEU A 774 40.68 -26.17 29.14
CA LEU A 774 41.86 -26.75 28.50
C LEU A 774 41.54 -28.11 27.85
N ASP A 775 42.22 -28.43 26.77
CA ASP A 775 42.12 -29.73 26.10
C ASP A 775 42.92 -30.83 26.84
N ALA A 776 42.98 -32.04 26.27
CA ALA A 776 43.71 -33.17 26.86
C ALA A 776 45.24 -32.96 26.94
N ASN A 777 45.79 -31.98 26.22
CA ASN A 777 47.20 -31.62 26.21
C ASN A 777 47.52 -30.41 27.12
N GLY A 778 46.49 -29.74 27.64
CA GLY A 778 46.60 -28.57 28.52
C GLY A 778 46.60 -27.24 27.77
N ASP A 779 46.23 -27.23 26.50
CA ASP A 779 46.10 -26.02 25.67
C ASP A 779 44.67 -25.47 25.75
N GLU A 780 44.49 -24.15 25.68
CA GLU A 780 43.16 -23.52 25.66
C GLU A 780 42.37 -23.98 24.44
N GLN A 781 41.10 -24.35 24.62
CA GLN A 781 40.25 -24.81 23.52
C GLN A 781 39.65 -23.61 22.77
N PRO A 782 40.02 -23.39 21.50
CA PRO A 782 39.45 -22.30 20.71
C PRO A 782 37.98 -22.58 20.38
N ILE A 783 37.19 -21.51 20.30
CA ILE A 783 35.85 -21.54 19.70
C ILE A 783 36.05 -21.47 18.19
N LEU A 784 35.62 -22.52 17.50
CA LEU A 784 35.64 -22.59 16.05
C LEU A 784 34.35 -22.00 15.48
N VAL A 785 34.47 -21.22 14.41
CA VAL A 785 33.35 -20.62 13.67
C VAL A 785 33.49 -20.92 12.18
N THR A 786 32.37 -20.96 11.47
CA THR A 786 32.38 -21.13 10.01
C THR A 786 32.89 -19.87 9.31
N VAL A 787 33.46 -20.04 8.12
CA VAL A 787 33.87 -18.92 7.27
C VAL A 787 32.67 -18.50 6.41
N PRO A 788 32.14 -17.27 6.55
CA PRO A 788 30.91 -16.88 5.87
C PRO A 788 31.13 -16.59 4.37
N VAL A 789 30.31 -17.19 3.52
CA VAL A 789 30.12 -16.87 2.11
C VAL A 789 28.89 -15.97 1.99
N GLN A 790 29.05 -14.81 1.35
CA GLN A 790 27.95 -13.86 1.20
C GLN A 790 27.01 -14.29 0.06
N ALA A 791 25.70 -14.03 0.16
CA ALA A 791 24.74 -14.23 -0.94
C ALA A 791 25.13 -13.45 -2.21
N SER A 792 25.11 -14.08 -3.40
CA SER A 792 25.49 -13.42 -4.67
C SER A 792 24.42 -12.48 -5.22
N MET A 793 23.16 -12.70 -4.85
CA MET A 793 22.00 -11.93 -5.24
C MET A 793 21.29 -11.24 -4.05
N SER A 794 20.52 -10.20 -4.37
CA SER A 794 19.77 -9.41 -3.42
C SER A 794 18.35 -9.13 -3.92
N VAL A 795 17.36 -9.33 -3.05
CA VAL A 795 15.96 -8.94 -3.27
C VAL A 795 15.75 -7.43 -3.39
N ASN A 796 16.78 -6.64 -3.08
CA ASN A 796 16.76 -5.20 -3.33
C ASN A 796 16.87 -4.85 -4.81
N GLY A 797 17.34 -5.77 -5.67
CA GLY A 797 17.39 -5.60 -7.12
C GLY A 797 18.70 -6.04 -7.77
N ALA A 798 18.73 -6.01 -9.10
CA ALA A 798 19.85 -6.44 -9.92
C ALA A 798 21.13 -5.67 -9.59
N ARG A 799 21.05 -4.34 -9.47
CA ARG A 799 22.20 -3.48 -9.12
C ARG A 799 22.72 -3.65 -7.70
N ALA A 800 21.91 -4.22 -6.80
CA ALA A 800 22.35 -4.57 -5.45
C ALA A 800 23.01 -5.97 -5.39
N SER A 801 23.08 -6.66 -6.53
CA SER A 801 23.57 -8.04 -6.64
C SER A 801 24.93 -8.06 -7.34
N ARG A 802 25.94 -8.65 -6.68
CA ARG A 802 27.26 -8.86 -7.30
C ARG A 802 27.25 -9.91 -8.42
N PHE A 803 26.16 -10.69 -8.52
CA PHE A 803 25.96 -11.69 -9.56
C PHE A 803 26.21 -11.14 -10.97
N PHE A 804 25.77 -9.91 -11.26
CA PHE A 804 25.92 -9.34 -12.60
C PHE A 804 27.37 -8.92 -12.94
N ASP A 805 28.23 -8.73 -11.94
CA ASP A 805 29.62 -8.28 -12.15
C ASP A 805 30.44 -9.31 -12.93
N VAL A 806 30.18 -10.60 -12.73
CA VAL A 806 30.92 -11.66 -13.45
C VAL A 806 30.50 -11.80 -14.92
N PHE A 807 29.33 -11.28 -15.30
CA PHE A 807 28.85 -11.26 -16.69
C PHE A 807 29.15 -9.95 -17.41
N ALA A 808 29.79 -8.98 -16.73
CA ALA A 808 30.25 -7.75 -17.35
C ALA A 808 31.30 -8.02 -18.45
N ASP A 809 31.60 -7.01 -19.27
CA ASP A 809 32.54 -7.12 -20.39
C ASP A 809 33.94 -7.64 -19.99
N ASP A 810 34.40 -7.33 -18.77
CA ASP A 810 35.66 -7.78 -18.18
C ASP A 810 35.48 -8.88 -17.13
N GLY A 811 34.26 -9.39 -16.98
CA GLY A 811 33.90 -10.46 -16.05
C GLY A 811 34.34 -11.84 -16.52
N SER A 812 34.46 -12.78 -15.57
CA SER A 812 34.89 -14.15 -15.85
C SER A 812 33.88 -15.00 -16.63
N HIS A 813 32.61 -14.60 -16.65
CA HIS A 813 31.48 -15.27 -17.30
C HIS A 813 30.91 -14.44 -18.46
N ARG A 814 31.71 -13.53 -19.02
CA ARG A 814 31.33 -12.73 -20.19
C ARG A 814 30.71 -13.63 -21.28
N ASP A 815 29.54 -13.25 -21.77
CA ASP A 815 28.80 -13.93 -22.84
C ASP A 815 28.29 -15.36 -22.50
N PHE A 816 28.34 -15.80 -21.22
CA PHE A 816 27.81 -17.12 -20.82
C PHE A 816 26.28 -17.13 -20.68
N LEU A 817 25.69 -16.00 -20.32
CA LEU A 817 24.24 -15.78 -20.35
C LEU A 817 23.90 -14.77 -21.45
N SER A 818 22.84 -15.06 -22.19
CA SER A 818 22.30 -14.14 -23.19
C SER A 818 21.69 -12.90 -22.54
N PRO A 819 21.56 -11.77 -23.28
CA PRO A 819 20.90 -10.58 -22.77
C PRO A 819 19.45 -10.81 -22.28
N ALA A 820 18.70 -11.72 -22.93
CA ALA A 820 17.35 -12.07 -22.51
C ALA A 820 17.32 -12.80 -21.15
N GLU A 821 18.28 -13.70 -20.91
CA GLU A 821 18.41 -14.41 -19.63
C GLU A 821 18.86 -13.46 -18.50
N LEU A 822 19.83 -12.58 -18.77
CA LEU A 822 20.27 -11.55 -17.82
C LEU A 822 19.15 -10.57 -17.48
N ARG A 823 18.35 -10.17 -18.47
CA ARG A 823 17.14 -9.37 -18.26
C ARG A 823 16.16 -10.09 -17.33
N LEU A 824 15.84 -11.36 -17.59
CA LEU A 824 14.89 -12.16 -16.79
C LEU A 824 15.31 -12.25 -15.31
N ILE A 825 16.60 -12.46 -15.05
CA ILE A 825 17.13 -12.47 -13.67
C ILE A 825 17.03 -11.07 -13.04
N ALA A 826 17.33 -10.02 -13.81
CA ALA A 826 17.30 -8.65 -13.30
C ALA A 826 15.88 -8.21 -12.92
N GLU A 827 14.89 -8.48 -13.79
CA GLU A 827 13.50 -8.11 -13.53
C GLU A 827 12.94 -8.84 -12.31
N TRP A 828 13.25 -10.14 -12.15
CA TRP A 828 12.87 -10.92 -10.98
C TRP A 828 13.44 -10.35 -9.67
N LEU A 829 14.74 -10.03 -9.64
CA LEU A 829 15.35 -9.43 -8.46
C LEU A 829 14.79 -8.03 -8.18
N ASP A 830 14.55 -7.22 -9.21
CA ASP A 830 14.09 -5.85 -9.04
C ASP A 830 12.67 -5.76 -8.46
N ILE A 831 11.80 -6.74 -8.72
CA ILE A 831 10.44 -6.79 -8.16
C ILE A 831 10.39 -7.48 -6.78
N GLY A 832 11.48 -8.11 -6.34
CA GLY A 832 11.62 -8.62 -4.97
C GLY A 832 12.19 -10.03 -4.84
N GLY A 833 12.55 -10.69 -5.93
CA GLY A 833 13.19 -12.01 -5.90
C GLY A 833 12.32 -13.11 -5.27
N GLN A 834 10.99 -13.02 -5.42
CA GLN A 834 10.03 -13.93 -4.82
C GLN A 834 10.22 -15.35 -5.35
N TYR A 835 9.85 -16.35 -4.55
CA TYR A 835 9.87 -17.75 -5.01
C TYR A 835 8.70 -18.03 -5.98
N PHE A 836 7.49 -17.57 -5.63
CA PHE A 836 6.34 -17.48 -6.53
C PHE A 836 5.81 -16.04 -6.60
N ASN A 837 5.42 -15.60 -7.79
CA ASN A 837 4.74 -14.31 -8.02
C ASN A 837 3.22 -14.43 -8.10
N ASN A 838 2.68 -15.64 -8.02
CA ASN A 838 1.26 -15.91 -8.08
C ASN A 838 0.90 -16.99 -7.05
N PRO A 839 -0.05 -16.72 -6.12
CA PRO A 839 -0.36 -17.66 -5.05
C PRO A 839 -0.99 -18.97 -5.55
N PHE A 840 -1.57 -18.95 -6.76
CA PHE A 840 -2.14 -20.16 -7.37
C PHE A 840 -1.11 -21.06 -8.06
N ASP A 841 0.14 -20.59 -8.19
CA ASP A 841 1.25 -21.39 -8.70
C ASP A 841 2.07 -22.04 -7.55
N ALA A 842 1.97 -21.49 -6.33
CA ALA A 842 2.57 -22.08 -5.14
C ALA A 842 1.91 -23.42 -4.77
N PRO A 843 2.62 -24.41 -4.23
CA PRO A 843 2.01 -25.62 -3.68
C PRO A 843 0.93 -25.30 -2.62
N GLU A 844 -0.11 -26.13 -2.57
CA GLU A 844 -1.14 -26.04 -1.51
C GLU A 844 -0.67 -26.83 -0.30
N ASP A 845 -0.95 -26.30 0.90
CA ASP A 845 -0.53 -26.88 2.19
C ASP A 845 -1.34 -28.11 2.63
#